data_AF-A0A3A4KIH4-F1
#
_entry.id   AF-A0A3A4KIH4-F1
#
_cell.length_a   1.000
_cell.length_b   1.000
_cell.length_c   1.000
_cell.angle_alpha   90.00
_cell.angle_beta   90.00
_cell.angle_gamma   90.00
#
_symmetry.space_group_name_H-M   'P 1'
#
loop_
_entity.id
_entity.type
_entity.pdbx_description
1 polymer ?
#
loop_
_entity_poly.entity_id
_entity_poly.type
_entity_poly.pdbx_seq_one_letter_code
_entity_poly.pdbx_strand_id
1 'polypeptide(L)'
;MGLPTASGHEGRTAIRRRVVLFMGVALCGLLGAACESHDALVDPWPAEDGDREAAGDFDNGDGPPADRWDGGSPYAGGDSDNPALPADFDLPPFGEGCSDPISLPVGSGSVFGTTRIGGNTAEGSCGGFRRDGPDRTYVFTLAEPRWVSLKMLGYDTILHVRTECDDPTTEVVCNDAGEGPAALIDQVFEPGTYYLFADSWHEGGDYELVYDFRPDPCGGDPCPGEPECVADDRWTGGACRCPEGTLSHGERCLDDPCQPNPCAVPHQNTCTAEPPDGYACDCDLGYVDDGRGGCMLDPAGNAWGVMVYLNADNDLESDGYIDLLEMTAVGSTPNVHVVVLFDSAERDEGRSRKLYVQAGGVEILEEMGELDMADWRTLADFGVWVVNAFPAERWMLVLWDHGTGWKRRSADAEGVKGFSEDDHGEAQTISVAKGEYAQALAAITAELGRKLDVVGFDACVMGFWEVAAATAPYADLLVASQDNEPDEGWRYDLWLDPLAREPMMEPSDVARTIIDTYAGEGPRYPTLASIDLAQLDAVSAAIDALAERLIAHPEVFVAVETLRKASQLFANRDFQRDLADFAGRLADDETMPKDLRDAAATARDAVLAAVLYNQAVAAWPGAYGLSVYFPGRSAWTDSAYLDENAAWIAARWDDFLLDFTKGPMR
;
A
#
# COMPACT_ATOMS: atom_id res chain seq x y z
N MET A 1 7.09 -56.83 18.54
CA MET A 1 5.84 -57.29 19.20
C MET A 1 6.04 -57.13 20.70
N GLY A 2 5.30 -56.37 21.47
CA GLY A 2 4.01 -55.69 21.26
C GLY A 2 3.39 -55.47 22.65
N LEU A 3 3.34 -54.20 23.03
CA LEU A 3 2.51 -53.45 24.01
C LEU A 3 1.03 -53.92 24.17
N PRO A 4 0.12 -53.22 24.91
CA PRO A 4 0.23 -52.14 25.93
C PRO A 4 -0.74 -52.29 27.14
N THR A 5 -0.73 -51.34 28.09
CA THR A 5 -1.87 -50.39 28.35
C THR A 5 -1.57 -49.43 29.51
N ALA A 6 -2.08 -48.21 29.39
CA ALA A 6 -1.98 -47.07 30.31
C ALA A 6 -3.39 -46.60 30.76
N SER A 7 -3.46 -45.93 31.91
CA SER A 7 -4.44 -44.92 32.37
C SER A 7 -4.01 -44.51 33.79
N GLY A 8 -4.21 -43.32 34.37
CA GLY A 8 -4.86 -42.07 33.99
C GLY A 8 -4.88 -41.14 35.23
N HIS A 9 -4.83 -39.82 34.96
CA HIS A 9 -5.55 -38.71 35.63
C HIS A 9 -5.56 -38.49 37.17
N GLU A 10 -5.19 -37.26 37.59
CA GLU A 10 -6.00 -36.24 38.31
C GLU A 10 -5.12 -35.26 39.12
N GLY A 11 -5.52 -33.98 39.23
CA GLY A 11 -5.12 -33.15 40.37
C GLY A 11 -4.95 -31.64 40.15
N ARG A 12 -6.02 -30.88 40.36
CA ARG A 12 -6.08 -29.42 40.46
C ARG A 12 -5.60 -28.88 41.83
N THR A 13 -4.82 -27.80 41.79
CA THR A 13 -4.78 -26.59 42.66
C THR A 13 -4.55 -26.67 44.19
N ALA A 14 -3.49 -26.01 44.68
CA ALA A 14 -3.52 -24.77 45.51
C ALA A 14 -2.41 -24.66 46.59
N ILE A 15 -2.03 -23.40 46.92
CA ILE A 15 -1.55 -22.84 48.23
C ILE A 15 -0.08 -22.33 48.36
N ARG A 16 0.03 -20.97 48.39
CA ARG A 16 0.73 -20.01 49.30
C ARG A 16 2.28 -19.91 49.47
N ARG A 17 2.78 -18.71 49.12
CA ARG A 17 3.52 -17.66 49.89
C ARG A 17 4.50 -18.02 51.06
N ARG A 18 5.77 -17.55 50.93
CA ARG A 18 6.52 -16.56 51.77
C ARG A 18 8.01 -16.51 51.31
N VAL A 19 8.56 -15.39 50.80
CA VAL A 19 9.22 -14.23 51.46
C VAL A 19 10.49 -14.55 52.26
N VAL A 20 11.65 -14.01 51.83
CA VAL A 20 12.82 -13.34 52.52
C VAL A 20 13.85 -13.05 51.39
N LEU A 21 14.24 -11.84 50.93
CA LEU A 21 14.82 -10.57 51.44
C LEU A 21 16.32 -10.61 51.86
N PHE A 22 17.17 -9.84 51.15
CA PHE A 22 18.35 -8.98 51.53
C PHE A 22 19.38 -8.91 50.37
N MET A 23 19.55 -7.75 49.68
CA MET A 23 20.57 -6.67 49.83
C MET A 23 22.05 -7.16 49.71
N GLY A 24 22.98 -6.54 48.95
CA GLY A 24 22.99 -5.37 48.07
C GLY A 24 24.42 -4.98 47.61
N VAL A 25 24.48 -4.01 46.67
CA VAL A 25 25.48 -2.92 46.50
C VAL A 25 26.88 -3.17 45.86
N ALA A 26 27.08 -2.45 44.73
CA ALA A 26 28.26 -1.75 44.14
C ALA A 26 29.51 -2.51 43.64
N LEU A 27 29.92 -2.24 42.38
CA LEU A 27 31.00 -1.28 42.05
C LEU A 27 31.06 -0.96 40.54
N CYS A 28 31.38 0.30 40.24
CA CYS A 28 31.69 0.86 38.91
C CYS A 28 33.22 1.07 38.79
N GLY A 29 33.80 0.92 37.60
CA GLY A 29 35.04 1.61 37.23
C GLY A 29 36.06 0.84 36.36
N LEU A 30 36.57 1.54 35.32
CA LEU A 30 37.69 1.27 34.40
C LEU A 30 37.26 0.52 33.11
N LEU A 31 37.01 1.18 31.98
CA LEU A 31 37.96 1.96 31.16
C LEU A 31 37.22 3.09 30.43
N GLY A 32 37.82 4.29 30.41
CA GLY A 32 37.25 5.48 29.81
C GLY A 32 37.52 5.59 28.30
N ALA A 33 36.49 6.02 27.57
CA ALA A 33 36.60 6.85 26.38
C ALA A 33 35.33 7.71 26.31
N ALA A 34 35.51 8.97 25.93
CA ALA A 34 34.53 10.05 26.02
C ALA A 34 33.36 9.88 25.04
N CYS A 35 32.16 10.25 25.49
CA CYS A 35 31.05 10.61 24.61
C CYS A 35 30.71 12.08 24.90
N GLU A 36 31.01 12.94 23.93
CA GLU A 36 30.54 14.32 23.89
C GLU A 36 29.11 14.35 23.35
N SER A 37 28.29 15.16 24.00
CA SER A 37 26.91 15.50 23.70
C SER A 37 26.80 16.45 22.52
N HIS A 38 25.87 16.20 21.59
CA HIS A 38 25.26 17.24 20.76
C HIS A 38 23.75 17.02 20.70
N ASP A 39 23.02 17.93 21.34
CA ASP A 39 21.57 18.13 21.17
C ASP A 39 21.30 18.76 19.80
N ALA A 40 20.31 18.25 19.07
CA ALA A 40 19.54 19.03 18.10
C ALA A 40 18.10 18.49 18.02
N LEU A 41 17.19 19.41 18.33
CA LEU A 41 15.74 19.34 18.41
C LEU A 41 15.07 18.87 17.11
N VAL A 42 14.07 17.99 17.24
CA VAL A 42 13.02 17.77 16.24
C VAL A 42 11.68 17.94 16.97
N ASP A 43 10.88 18.92 16.55
CA ASP A 43 9.52 19.16 17.04
C ASP A 43 8.53 18.23 16.30
N PRO A 44 7.58 17.58 17.01
CA PRO A 44 6.54 16.75 16.41
C PRO A 44 5.27 17.55 16.08
N TRP A 45 4.66 17.26 14.93
CA TRP A 45 3.31 17.71 14.56
C TRP A 45 2.23 16.78 15.17
N PRO A 46 1.03 17.30 15.48
CA PRO A 46 0.09 16.64 16.38
C PRO A 46 -0.86 15.68 15.67
N ALA A 47 -1.15 14.57 16.37
CA ALA A 47 -2.20 13.61 16.07
C ALA A 47 -3.59 14.18 16.42
N GLU A 48 -4.58 13.93 15.57
CA GLU A 48 -6.00 14.13 15.89
C GLU A 48 -6.62 12.79 16.31
N ASP A 49 -6.93 12.69 17.61
CA ASP A 49 -7.74 11.61 18.18
C ASP A 49 -9.21 11.83 17.78
N GLY A 50 -9.76 10.83 17.07
CA GLY A 50 -11.19 10.62 16.98
C GLY A 50 -11.73 10.08 18.31
N ASP A 51 -12.96 10.45 18.67
CA ASP A 51 -13.62 9.77 19.78
C ASP A 51 -15.11 9.53 19.56
N ARG A 52 -15.49 8.34 19.98
CA ARG A 52 -16.81 7.73 19.92
C ARG A 52 -17.68 8.14 21.12
N GLU A 53 -18.98 8.04 20.86
CA GLU A 53 -20.02 7.50 21.77
C GLU A 53 -20.90 8.43 22.65
N ALA A 54 -22.04 7.84 22.99
CA ALA A 54 -23.31 8.44 23.34
C ALA A 54 -23.56 8.69 24.85
N ALA A 55 -24.64 9.46 25.10
CA ALA A 55 -25.59 9.39 26.22
C ALA A 55 -25.46 10.36 27.43
N GLY A 56 -26.35 11.37 27.47
CA GLY A 56 -27.46 11.46 28.45
C GLY A 56 -27.24 11.94 29.90
N ASP A 57 -27.36 13.26 30.09
CA ASP A 57 -28.15 14.05 31.08
C ASP A 57 -28.23 13.68 32.60
N PHE A 58 -27.97 14.67 33.49
CA PHE A 58 -28.83 15.14 34.61
C PHE A 58 -28.12 16.13 35.60
N ASP A 59 -28.48 17.41 35.47
CA ASP A 59 -28.99 18.43 36.44
C ASP A 59 -28.42 18.74 37.88
N ASN A 60 -28.08 20.05 38.03
CA ASN A 60 -28.32 21.07 39.09
C ASN A 60 -27.80 21.04 40.56
N GLY A 61 -27.30 22.22 41.02
CA GLY A 61 -27.41 22.67 42.43
C GLY A 61 -26.47 23.78 42.98
N ASP A 62 -26.86 25.06 42.77
CA ASP A 62 -26.75 26.30 43.60
C ASP A 62 -25.75 26.54 44.78
N GLY A 63 -25.06 27.71 44.76
CA GLY A 63 -25.03 28.68 45.89
C GLY A 63 -23.67 29.09 46.57
N PRO A 64 -23.52 30.32 47.14
CA PRO A 64 -22.36 31.22 46.93
C PRO A 64 -21.63 31.74 48.23
N PRO A 65 -20.97 32.93 48.30
CA PRO A 65 -19.52 33.19 48.07
C PRO A 65 -18.78 33.88 49.26
N ALA A 66 -17.44 34.02 49.21
CA ALA A 66 -16.68 35.19 49.72
C ALA A 66 -15.14 35.14 49.48
N ASP A 67 -14.66 36.19 48.79
CA ASP A 67 -13.48 37.05 49.03
C ASP A 67 -12.00 36.60 48.87
N ARG A 68 -11.46 36.93 47.67
CA ARG A 68 -10.44 37.97 47.36
C ARG A 68 -8.94 37.72 47.67
N TRP A 69 -8.13 37.76 46.60
CA TRP A 69 -6.86 38.49 46.33
C TRP A 69 -6.06 37.71 45.24
N ASP A 70 -6.18 37.98 43.94
CA ASP A 70 -5.67 39.07 43.07
C ASP A 70 -4.25 38.82 42.49
N GLY A 71 -4.18 38.69 41.16
CA GLY A 71 -2.97 38.88 40.35
C GLY A 71 -2.60 37.79 39.32
N GLY A 72 -3.12 37.88 38.08
CA GLY A 72 -2.31 37.54 36.89
C GLY A 72 -2.92 36.65 35.78
N SER A 73 -3.35 37.31 34.69
CA SER A 73 -3.58 36.82 33.32
C SER A 73 -4.83 35.96 33.02
N PRO A 74 -5.69 36.36 32.06
CA PRO A 74 -7.03 35.78 31.88
C PRO A 74 -7.14 34.77 30.72
N TYR A 75 -8.17 33.94 30.82
CA TYR A 75 -8.81 33.08 29.81
C TYR A 75 -8.26 31.66 29.61
N ALA A 76 -8.70 30.77 30.52
CA ALA A 76 -9.28 29.48 30.12
C ALA A 76 -10.79 29.57 30.35
N GLY A 77 -11.59 29.19 29.34
CA GLY A 77 -13.04 29.15 29.41
C GLY A 77 -13.65 29.27 28.02
N GLY A 78 -13.78 28.14 27.35
CA GLY A 78 -14.49 28.02 26.08
C GLY A 78 -15.98 28.29 26.26
N ASP A 79 -16.47 29.28 25.53
CA ASP A 79 -17.79 29.25 24.93
C ASP A 79 -17.60 28.82 23.47
N SER A 80 -18.52 27.97 23.00
CA SER A 80 -18.68 27.59 21.61
C SER A 80 -19.10 28.83 20.80
N ASP A 81 -18.11 29.59 20.35
CA ASP A 81 -18.23 30.53 19.25
C ASP A 81 -16.86 30.54 18.57
N ASN A 82 -16.77 29.76 17.48
CA ASN A 82 -15.83 30.11 16.41
C ASN A 82 -16.04 31.60 16.16
N PRO A 83 -15.03 32.48 16.22
CA PRO A 83 -15.23 33.86 15.84
C PRO A 83 -15.54 33.82 14.34
N ALA A 84 -16.84 33.75 14.02
CA ALA A 84 -17.35 34.22 12.76
C ALA A 84 -16.71 35.59 12.58
N LEU A 85 -15.91 35.71 11.52
CA LEU A 85 -15.33 36.98 11.12
C LEU A 85 -16.44 38.03 11.20
N PRO A 86 -16.21 39.18 11.85
CA PRO A 86 -17.25 40.19 12.01
C PRO A 86 -17.83 40.50 10.63
N ALA A 87 -19.14 40.24 10.47
CA ALA A 87 -19.86 40.21 9.21
C ALA A 87 -20.05 41.56 8.51
N ASP A 88 -19.19 42.55 8.80
CA ASP A 88 -19.27 43.91 8.29
C ASP A 88 -17.86 44.50 8.03
N PHE A 89 -16.96 43.73 7.42
CA PHE A 89 -15.87 44.35 6.65
C PHE A 89 -16.43 44.73 5.28
N ASP A 90 -16.96 45.96 5.18
CA ASP A 90 -17.06 46.70 3.93
C ASP A 90 -15.63 46.88 3.40
N LEU A 91 -15.10 45.86 2.72
CA LEU A 91 -13.85 45.98 1.99
C LEU A 91 -14.09 47.01 0.87
N PRO A 92 -13.21 48.02 0.73
CA PRO A 92 -13.37 49.01 -0.33
C PRO A 92 -13.40 48.34 -1.71
N PRO A 93 -14.08 48.94 -2.72
CA PRO A 93 -14.47 48.31 -3.98
C PRO A 93 -13.30 48.14 -4.97
N PHE A 94 -12.15 47.67 -4.48
CA PHE A 94 -10.98 47.38 -5.29
C PHE A 94 -11.08 45.95 -5.83
N GLY A 95 -10.59 45.74 -7.05
CA GLY A 95 -10.56 44.43 -7.70
C GLY A 95 -11.90 44.00 -8.32
N GLU A 96 -12.84 44.91 -8.55
CA GLU A 96 -14.11 44.67 -9.26
C GLU A 96 -13.95 44.59 -10.79
N GLY A 97 -12.72 44.49 -11.29
CA GLY A 97 -12.40 44.47 -12.71
C GLY A 97 -11.10 45.23 -13.04
N CYS A 98 -10.78 45.26 -14.33
CA CYS A 98 -9.51 45.77 -14.86
C CYS A 98 -9.25 47.27 -14.67
N SER A 99 -10.28 48.06 -14.36
CA SER A 99 -10.11 49.48 -14.04
C SER A 99 -9.50 49.74 -12.67
N ASP A 100 -9.50 48.74 -11.78
CA ASP A 100 -9.07 48.89 -10.39
C ASP A 100 -8.51 47.58 -9.79
N PRO A 101 -7.52 46.91 -10.42
CA PRO A 101 -7.02 45.63 -9.95
C PRO A 101 -6.24 45.76 -8.63
N ILE A 102 -6.38 44.77 -7.75
CA ILE A 102 -5.66 44.72 -6.47
C ILE A 102 -4.20 44.33 -6.73
N SER A 103 -3.24 45.14 -6.26
CA SER A 103 -1.82 44.80 -6.39
C SER A 103 -1.45 43.63 -5.47
N LEU A 104 -0.94 42.54 -6.05
CA LEU A 104 -0.37 41.42 -5.33
C LEU A 104 1.16 41.58 -5.28
N PRO A 105 1.78 41.67 -4.08
CA PRO A 105 3.21 41.88 -3.99
C PRO A 105 3.97 40.61 -4.41
N VAL A 106 5.07 40.80 -5.15
CA VAL A 106 5.99 39.69 -5.47
C VAL A 106 6.73 39.28 -4.19
N GLY A 107 6.50 38.05 -3.74
CA GLY A 107 7.02 37.49 -2.50
C GLY A 107 6.20 36.26 -2.09
N SER A 108 6.14 35.94 -0.81
CA SER A 108 5.20 34.93 -0.30
C SER A 108 4.24 35.57 0.70
N GLY A 109 3.01 35.07 0.73
CA GLY A 109 2.00 35.54 1.67
C GLY A 109 0.61 35.03 1.36
N SER A 110 -0.38 35.59 2.04
CA SER A 110 -1.78 35.35 1.72
C SER A 110 -2.60 36.63 1.78
N VAL A 111 -3.69 36.66 1.02
CA VAL A 111 -4.71 37.72 1.04
C VAL A 111 -6.06 37.09 1.25
N PHE A 112 -6.83 37.61 2.20
CA PHE A 112 -8.23 37.26 2.37
C PHE A 112 -9.12 38.15 1.51
N GLY A 113 -10.09 37.54 0.83
CA GLY A 113 -11.01 38.24 -0.06
C GLY A 113 -12.39 37.59 -0.09
N THR A 114 -13.29 38.18 -0.88
CA THR A 114 -14.63 37.63 -1.11
C THR A 114 -15.10 37.95 -2.53
N THR A 115 -15.70 36.97 -3.18
CA THR A 115 -16.39 37.14 -4.48
C THR A 115 -17.88 37.41 -4.30
N ARG A 116 -18.44 37.27 -3.10
CA ARG A 116 -19.90 37.45 -2.83
C ARG A 116 -20.48 38.81 -3.25
N ILE A 117 -19.65 39.84 -3.22
CA ILE A 117 -20.02 41.23 -3.47
C ILE A 117 -19.50 41.74 -4.83
N GLY A 118 -18.88 40.86 -5.64
CA GLY A 118 -18.27 41.20 -6.93
C GLY A 118 -19.24 41.11 -8.12
N GLY A 119 -18.87 41.74 -9.24
CA GLY A 119 -19.46 41.44 -10.56
C GLY A 119 -18.79 40.23 -11.22
N ASN A 120 -19.41 39.65 -12.26
CA ASN A 120 -18.74 38.76 -13.21
C ASN A 120 -18.18 39.62 -14.36
N THR A 121 -16.88 39.86 -14.34
CA THR A 121 -16.19 40.78 -15.25
C THR A 121 -15.23 40.09 -16.21
N ALA A 122 -14.84 38.85 -15.92
CA ALA A 122 -13.95 38.04 -16.73
C ALA A 122 -14.23 36.54 -16.53
N GLU A 123 -14.38 35.83 -17.65
CA GLU A 123 -14.59 34.38 -17.63
C GLU A 123 -13.30 33.64 -18.00
N GLY A 124 -12.89 32.66 -17.18
CA GLY A 124 -11.78 31.76 -17.50
C GLY A 124 -12.11 30.74 -18.59
N SER A 125 -11.12 30.27 -19.37
CA SER A 125 -11.38 29.22 -20.38
C SER A 125 -11.81 27.88 -19.77
N CYS A 126 -11.35 27.57 -18.55
CA CYS A 126 -11.58 26.32 -17.83
C CYS A 126 -12.91 26.25 -17.06
N GLY A 127 -13.67 27.36 -16.91
CA GLY A 127 -14.95 27.40 -16.18
C GLY A 127 -16.14 26.62 -16.77
N GLY A 128 -15.91 25.66 -17.67
CA GLY A 128 -16.94 24.79 -18.24
C GLY A 128 -18.19 25.51 -18.80
N PHE A 129 -19.38 24.99 -18.47
CA PHE A 129 -20.69 25.47 -18.95
C PHE A 129 -21.35 26.53 -18.05
N ARG A 130 -20.80 26.80 -16.86
CA ARG A 130 -21.30 27.83 -15.92
C ARG A 130 -20.17 28.82 -15.64
N ARG A 131 -20.25 29.97 -16.31
CA ARG A 131 -19.25 31.05 -16.25
C ARG A 131 -19.88 32.32 -15.70
N ASP A 132 -20.88 32.19 -14.84
CA ASP A 132 -21.73 33.29 -14.36
C ASP A 132 -21.38 33.77 -12.94
N GLY A 133 -20.35 33.19 -12.32
CA GLY A 133 -19.91 33.54 -10.98
C GLY A 133 -19.20 34.90 -10.92
N PRO A 134 -19.28 35.62 -9.79
CA PRO A 134 -18.52 36.84 -9.57
C PRO A 134 -17.02 36.59 -9.39
N ASP A 135 -16.20 37.56 -9.78
CA ASP A 135 -14.74 37.50 -9.76
C ASP A 135 -14.08 38.64 -8.98
N ARG A 136 -12.78 38.48 -8.74
CA ARG A 136 -11.88 39.49 -8.19
C ARG A 136 -10.60 39.58 -9.01
N THR A 137 -10.26 40.78 -9.45
CA THR A 137 -9.05 41.03 -10.25
C THR A 137 -7.88 41.51 -9.40
N TYR A 138 -6.76 40.81 -9.54
CA TYR A 138 -5.45 41.14 -9.00
C TYR A 138 -4.46 41.47 -10.13
N VAL A 139 -3.38 42.17 -9.80
CA VAL A 139 -2.27 42.45 -10.72
C VAL A 139 -0.93 42.22 -10.03
N PHE A 140 0.01 41.58 -10.72
CA PHE A 140 1.40 41.46 -10.31
C PHE A 140 2.34 41.72 -11.49
N THR A 141 3.55 42.18 -11.18
CA THR A 141 4.58 42.47 -12.20
C THR A 141 5.87 41.76 -11.83
N LEU A 142 6.36 40.92 -12.74
CA LEU A 142 7.61 40.18 -12.62
C LEU A 142 8.71 40.89 -13.41
N ALA A 143 9.84 41.16 -12.75
CA ALA A 143 11.00 41.77 -13.40
C ALA A 143 11.95 40.75 -14.05
N GLU A 144 11.82 39.49 -13.64
CA GLU A 144 12.62 38.34 -14.05
C GLU A 144 11.71 37.09 -14.02
N PRO A 145 12.11 35.96 -14.65
CA PRO A 145 11.35 34.72 -14.54
C PRO A 145 11.17 34.33 -13.07
N ARG A 146 9.96 33.90 -12.72
CA ARG A 146 9.61 33.45 -11.36
C ARG A 146 8.77 32.20 -11.46
N TRP A 147 9.01 31.25 -10.58
CA TRP A 147 7.99 30.24 -10.30
C TRP A 147 6.89 30.90 -9.47
N VAL A 148 5.64 30.78 -9.90
CA VAL A 148 4.49 31.41 -9.27
C VAL A 148 3.49 30.34 -8.85
N SER A 149 3.28 30.25 -7.53
CA SER A 149 2.26 29.43 -6.90
C SER A 149 1.12 30.32 -6.43
N LEU A 150 -0.12 30.00 -6.80
CA LEU A 150 -1.33 30.73 -6.44
C LEU A 150 -2.41 29.70 -6.08
N LYS A 151 -2.75 29.58 -4.80
CA LYS A 151 -3.76 28.63 -4.30
C LYS A 151 -4.92 29.38 -3.69
N MET A 152 -6.14 29.09 -4.15
CA MET A 152 -7.38 29.61 -3.56
C MET A 152 -7.95 28.60 -2.58
N LEU A 153 -8.15 29.00 -1.33
CA LEU A 153 -8.78 28.20 -0.28
C LEU A 153 -10.13 28.82 0.10
N GLY A 154 -11.07 28.00 0.58
CA GLY A 154 -12.31 28.45 1.22
C GLY A 154 -13.60 27.98 0.54
N TYR A 155 -13.63 27.88 -0.80
CA TYR A 155 -14.76 27.33 -1.56
C TYR A 155 -14.34 27.01 -3.01
N ASP A 156 -15.28 26.46 -3.79
CA ASP A 156 -15.12 26.08 -5.21
C ASP A 156 -14.81 27.30 -6.10
N THR A 157 -13.57 27.35 -6.59
CA THR A 157 -12.98 28.53 -7.23
C THR A 157 -12.34 28.18 -8.56
N ILE A 158 -12.23 29.19 -9.42
CA ILE A 158 -11.48 29.13 -10.68
C ILE A 158 -10.40 30.20 -10.59
N LEU A 159 -9.15 29.84 -10.93
CA LEU A 159 -8.08 30.80 -11.10
C LEU A 159 -7.71 30.90 -12.57
N HIS A 160 -7.60 32.12 -13.09
CA HIS A 160 -7.01 32.33 -14.41
C HIS A 160 -6.18 33.59 -14.49
N VAL A 161 -5.17 33.59 -15.37
CA VAL A 161 -4.19 34.67 -15.49
C VAL A 161 -4.11 35.16 -16.93
N ARG A 162 -4.09 36.48 -17.14
CA ARG A 162 -3.98 37.13 -18.45
C ARG A 162 -2.80 38.10 -18.49
N THR A 163 -2.22 38.31 -19.67
CA THR A 163 -1.19 39.36 -19.87
C THR A 163 -1.78 40.73 -20.20
N GLU A 164 -2.98 40.78 -20.78
CA GLU A 164 -3.79 41.99 -20.91
C GLU A 164 -5.14 41.76 -20.21
N CYS A 165 -5.47 42.63 -19.25
CA CYS A 165 -6.61 42.39 -18.37
C CYS A 165 -7.96 42.24 -19.12
N ASP A 166 -8.25 43.17 -20.03
CA ASP A 166 -9.51 43.23 -20.78
C ASP A 166 -9.52 42.38 -22.07
N ASP A 167 -8.44 41.65 -22.38
CA ASP A 167 -8.36 40.79 -23.57
C ASP A 167 -8.32 39.30 -23.18
N PRO A 168 -9.44 38.57 -23.29
CA PRO A 168 -9.51 37.15 -22.93
C PRO A 168 -8.64 36.26 -23.82
N THR A 169 -8.20 36.73 -25.00
CA THR A 169 -7.30 35.96 -25.86
C THR A 169 -5.86 35.92 -25.33
N THR A 170 -5.56 36.69 -24.29
CA THR A 170 -4.25 36.77 -23.65
C THR A 170 -4.15 35.93 -22.37
N GLU A 171 -5.11 35.04 -22.15
CA GLU A 171 -5.08 34.06 -21.06
C GLU A 171 -3.88 33.12 -21.20
N VAL A 172 -3.09 33.05 -20.14
CA VAL A 172 -1.83 32.30 -20.05
C VAL A 172 -2.07 30.93 -19.42
N VAL A 173 -2.93 30.89 -18.40
CA VAL A 173 -3.27 29.69 -17.65
C VAL A 173 -4.64 29.88 -17.01
N CYS A 174 -5.39 28.79 -16.90
CA CYS A 174 -6.65 28.69 -16.19
C CYS A 174 -6.66 27.34 -15.48
N ASN A 175 -7.10 27.32 -14.23
CA ASN A 175 -7.31 26.09 -13.51
C ASN A 175 -8.58 26.16 -12.63
N ASP A 176 -9.37 25.09 -12.68
CA ASP A 176 -10.60 24.86 -11.92
C ASP A 176 -10.53 23.61 -11.01
N ALA A 177 -9.35 22.96 -10.89
CA ALA A 177 -9.16 21.75 -10.07
C ALA A 177 -7.86 21.75 -9.25
N GLY A 178 -7.92 21.35 -7.97
CA GLY A 178 -6.76 21.21 -7.07
C GLY A 178 -7.10 20.33 -5.86
N GLU A 179 -6.34 20.41 -4.76
CA GLU A 179 -6.65 19.64 -3.54
C GLU A 179 -8.01 20.04 -2.94
N GLY A 180 -9.04 19.20 -3.12
CA GLY A 180 -10.41 19.52 -2.73
C GLY A 180 -11.08 20.53 -3.67
N PRO A 181 -11.94 21.45 -3.18
CA PRO A 181 -12.59 22.46 -4.03
C PRO A 181 -11.68 23.66 -4.40
N ALA A 182 -10.36 23.57 -4.20
CA ALA A 182 -9.41 24.67 -4.34
C ALA A 182 -8.81 24.72 -5.76
N ALA A 183 -8.74 25.90 -6.39
CA ALA A 183 -7.94 26.09 -7.62
C ALA A 183 -6.47 26.42 -7.31
N LEU A 184 -5.54 25.88 -8.12
CA LEU A 184 -4.08 26.05 -7.97
C LEU A 184 -3.41 26.41 -9.31
N ILE A 185 -2.68 27.52 -9.38
CA ILE A 185 -1.73 27.76 -10.48
C ILE A 185 -0.33 27.61 -9.91
N ASP A 186 0.46 26.66 -10.42
CA ASP A 186 1.82 26.39 -9.94
C ASP A 186 2.76 26.16 -11.13
N GLN A 187 3.35 27.23 -11.68
CA GLN A 187 4.20 27.16 -12.88
C GLN A 187 5.15 28.35 -12.99
N VAL A 188 6.08 28.30 -13.94
CA VAL A 188 6.98 29.43 -14.28
C VAL A 188 6.24 30.49 -15.10
N PHE A 189 6.44 31.76 -14.72
CA PHE A 189 6.02 32.93 -15.47
C PHE A 189 7.24 33.77 -15.88
N GLU A 190 7.23 34.22 -17.14
CA GLU A 190 8.24 35.10 -17.72
C GLU A 190 8.13 36.54 -17.19
N PRO A 191 9.14 37.41 -17.40
CA PRO A 191 9.06 38.81 -17.03
C PRO A 191 7.90 39.52 -17.73
N GLY A 192 7.02 40.16 -16.97
CA GLY A 192 5.79 40.72 -17.50
C GLY A 192 4.86 41.27 -16.43
N THR A 193 3.78 41.92 -16.87
CA THR A 193 2.65 42.26 -15.98
C THR A 193 1.51 41.30 -16.27
N TYR A 194 0.94 40.75 -15.22
CA TYR A 194 -0.09 39.73 -15.27
C TYR A 194 -1.28 40.14 -14.41
N TYR A 195 -2.46 39.76 -14.86
CA TYR A 195 -3.73 39.98 -14.18
C TYR A 195 -4.32 38.63 -13.79
N LEU A 196 -4.46 38.40 -12.49
CA LEU A 196 -5.01 37.20 -11.90
C LEU A 196 -6.49 37.45 -11.58
N PHE A 197 -7.33 36.51 -11.96
CA PHE A 197 -8.75 36.53 -11.65
C PHE A 197 -9.04 35.37 -10.69
N ALA A 198 -9.52 35.73 -9.50
CA ALA A 198 -10.09 34.80 -8.54
C ALA A 198 -11.60 34.77 -8.78
N ASP A 199 -12.03 33.77 -9.54
CA ASP A 199 -13.41 33.61 -10.03
C ASP A 199 -14.11 32.49 -9.24
N SER A 200 -15.43 32.58 -9.16
CA SER A 200 -16.28 31.55 -8.54
C SER A 200 -16.96 30.72 -9.62
N TRP A 201 -17.08 29.41 -9.40
CA TRP A 201 -17.75 28.55 -10.39
C TRP A 201 -19.23 28.90 -10.59
N HIS A 202 -19.94 29.34 -9.55
CA HIS A 202 -21.33 29.78 -9.66
C HIS A 202 -21.77 30.72 -8.52
N GLU A 203 -21.62 30.28 -7.27
CA GLU A 203 -21.95 31.09 -6.09
C GLU A 203 -20.67 31.67 -5.48
N GLY A 204 -20.68 32.97 -5.21
CA GLY A 204 -19.54 33.65 -4.58
C GLY A 204 -19.33 33.22 -3.13
N GLY A 205 -18.08 33.26 -2.68
CA GLY A 205 -17.67 32.87 -1.34
C GLY A 205 -16.53 33.74 -0.80
N ASP A 206 -16.20 33.55 0.47
CA ASP A 206 -15.01 34.14 1.09
C ASP A 206 -13.84 33.20 0.86
N TYR A 207 -12.66 33.75 0.55
CA TYR A 207 -11.47 32.97 0.22
C TYR A 207 -10.20 33.49 0.88
N GLU A 208 -9.21 32.61 0.96
CA GLU A 208 -7.81 32.96 1.16
C GLU A 208 -7.03 32.64 -0.11
N LEU A 209 -6.41 33.65 -0.73
CA LEU A 209 -5.46 33.48 -1.83
C LEU A 209 -4.06 33.40 -1.23
N VAL A 210 -3.49 32.20 -1.20
CA VAL A 210 -2.11 31.95 -0.81
C VAL A 210 -1.23 32.07 -2.05
N TYR A 211 -0.15 32.84 -1.97
CA TYR A 211 0.74 33.06 -3.10
C TYR A 211 2.21 32.93 -2.72
N ASP A 212 3.01 32.42 -3.64
CA ASP A 212 4.46 32.31 -3.52
C ASP A 212 5.15 32.56 -4.86
N PHE A 213 6.02 33.58 -4.90
CA PHE A 213 6.80 33.99 -6.08
C PHE A 213 8.29 33.70 -5.88
N ARG A 214 8.73 32.53 -6.34
CA ARG A 214 10.10 32.05 -6.12
C ARG A 214 11.03 32.48 -7.26
N PRO A 215 12.20 33.08 -6.95
CA PRO A 215 13.24 33.35 -7.95
C PRO A 215 13.85 32.04 -8.46
N ASP A 216 14.42 32.08 -9.67
CA ASP A 216 15.27 30.98 -10.15
C ASP A 216 16.47 30.83 -9.20
N PRO A 217 16.59 29.71 -8.47
CA PRO A 217 17.70 29.50 -7.55
C PRO A 217 19.05 29.42 -8.28
N CYS A 218 19.04 29.20 -9.59
CA CYS A 218 20.23 29.15 -10.45
C CYS A 218 20.47 30.43 -11.27
N GLY A 219 19.56 31.41 -11.24
CA GLY A 219 19.66 32.63 -12.06
C GLY A 219 20.87 33.53 -11.77
N GLY A 220 21.53 33.33 -10.61
CA GLY A 220 22.74 34.05 -10.20
C GLY A 220 24.06 33.36 -10.53
N ASP A 221 24.04 32.23 -11.23
CA ASP A 221 25.20 31.33 -11.43
C ASP A 221 25.91 30.99 -10.10
N PRO A 222 25.21 30.34 -9.14
CA PRO A 222 25.80 29.97 -7.86
C PRO A 222 26.90 28.91 -7.99
N CYS A 223 27.04 28.29 -9.17
CA CYS A 223 28.00 27.23 -9.48
C CYS A 223 28.93 27.70 -10.63
N PRO A 224 29.88 28.62 -10.39
CA PRO A 224 30.70 29.15 -11.46
C PRO A 224 31.67 28.09 -12.01
N GLY A 225 31.39 27.57 -13.20
CA GLY A 225 32.22 26.59 -13.91
C GLY A 225 31.53 25.24 -14.14
N GLU A 226 32.26 24.14 -13.94
CA GLU A 226 31.73 22.78 -13.83
C GLU A 226 31.91 22.38 -12.36
N PRO A 227 30.87 22.21 -11.53
CA PRO A 227 29.47 21.80 -11.80
C PRO A 227 28.48 22.88 -12.26
N GLU A 228 27.39 22.46 -12.92
CA GLU A 228 26.27 23.32 -13.34
C GLU A 228 25.20 23.40 -12.25
N CYS A 229 24.57 24.56 -12.06
CA CYS A 229 23.42 24.68 -11.15
C CYS A 229 22.16 24.09 -11.77
N VAL A 230 21.51 23.20 -11.06
CA VAL A 230 20.19 22.65 -11.42
C VAL A 230 19.20 23.05 -10.33
N ALA A 231 18.18 23.82 -10.71
CA ALA A 231 17.04 24.14 -9.86
C ALA A 231 16.19 22.90 -9.66
N ASP A 232 15.60 22.72 -8.48
CA ASP A 232 14.55 21.71 -8.31
C ASP A 232 13.28 22.08 -9.08
N ASP A 233 12.37 21.12 -9.24
CA ASP A 233 11.21 21.24 -10.12
C ASP A 233 10.18 22.30 -9.69
N ARG A 234 10.34 22.90 -8.49
CA ARG A 234 9.48 23.98 -7.99
C ARG A 234 10.26 25.23 -7.60
N TRP A 235 11.53 25.34 -7.96
CA TRP A 235 12.42 26.45 -7.60
C TRP A 235 12.46 26.75 -6.10
N THR A 236 12.34 25.73 -5.25
CA THR A 236 12.54 25.85 -3.79
C THR A 236 14.01 25.88 -3.38
N GLY A 237 14.88 25.37 -4.25
CA GLY A 237 16.33 25.30 -4.08
C GLY A 237 17.03 24.91 -5.38
N GLY A 238 18.35 25.07 -5.39
CA GLY A 238 19.21 24.67 -6.51
C GLY A 238 20.45 23.96 -5.99
N ALA A 239 20.92 22.97 -6.73
CA ALA A 239 22.10 22.19 -6.38
C ALA A 239 23.11 22.23 -7.53
N CYS A 240 24.39 22.38 -7.19
CA CYS A 240 25.46 22.21 -8.17
C CYS A 240 25.61 20.73 -8.49
N ARG A 241 25.29 20.34 -9.73
CA ARG A 241 25.41 18.96 -10.22
C ARG A 241 26.50 18.88 -11.27
N CYS A 242 27.30 17.83 -11.17
CA CYS A 242 28.27 17.51 -12.19
C CYS A 242 27.57 16.91 -13.42
N PRO A 243 28.09 17.11 -14.64
CA PRO A 243 27.57 16.47 -15.85
C PRO A 243 27.48 14.95 -15.70
N GLU A 244 26.56 14.32 -16.44
CA GLU A 244 26.41 12.86 -16.48
C GLU A 244 27.76 12.17 -16.77
N GLY A 245 28.08 11.13 -15.98
CA GLY A 245 29.36 10.43 -16.05
C GLY A 245 30.50 11.12 -15.29
N THR A 246 30.22 12.15 -14.47
CA THR A 246 31.22 12.80 -13.62
C THR A 246 30.72 12.99 -12.18
N LEU A 247 31.64 12.97 -11.22
CA LEU A 247 31.38 13.10 -9.79
C LEU A 247 31.94 14.42 -9.25
N SER A 248 31.24 14.99 -8.27
CA SER A 248 31.71 16.19 -7.57
C SER A 248 32.88 15.88 -6.65
N HIS A 249 33.99 16.61 -6.82
CA HIS A 249 35.15 16.55 -5.93
C HIS A 249 35.67 17.96 -5.64
N GLY A 250 35.19 18.55 -4.53
CA GLY A 250 35.45 19.94 -4.20
C GLY A 250 34.72 20.88 -5.17
N GLU A 251 35.45 21.81 -5.79
CA GLU A 251 34.90 22.78 -6.77
C GLU A 251 35.06 22.27 -8.23
N ARG A 252 35.14 20.96 -8.45
CA ARG A 252 35.37 20.36 -9.78
C ARG A 252 34.55 19.09 -9.98
N CYS A 253 34.34 18.76 -11.23
CA CYS A 253 33.83 17.46 -11.66
C CYS A 253 35.00 16.57 -12.14
N LEU A 254 34.98 15.31 -11.74
CA LEU A 254 35.95 14.28 -12.14
C LEU A 254 35.21 13.17 -12.87
N ASP A 255 35.83 12.55 -13.88
CA ASP A 255 35.25 11.38 -14.57
C ASP A 255 34.88 10.30 -13.53
N ASP A 256 33.66 9.78 -13.62
CA ASP A 256 33.19 8.71 -12.75
C ASP A 256 33.86 7.39 -13.17
N PRO A 257 34.77 6.83 -12.36
CA PRO A 257 35.45 5.59 -12.70
C PRO A 257 34.50 4.37 -12.70
N CYS A 258 33.27 4.52 -12.19
CA CYS A 258 32.21 3.51 -12.23
C CYS A 258 31.34 3.58 -13.49
N GLN A 259 31.65 4.46 -14.45
CA GLN A 259 30.89 4.63 -15.70
C GLN A 259 31.79 4.41 -16.94
N PRO A 260 31.62 3.32 -17.73
CA PRO A 260 30.73 2.18 -17.45
C PRO A 260 31.28 1.32 -16.32
N ASN A 261 30.39 0.61 -15.62
CA ASN A 261 30.73 -0.17 -14.44
C ASN A 261 31.87 -1.18 -14.71
N PRO A 262 33.06 -0.97 -14.10
CA PRO A 262 34.22 -1.84 -14.32
C PRO A 262 34.13 -3.16 -13.55
N CYS A 263 33.19 -3.29 -12.62
CA CYS A 263 33.06 -4.41 -11.70
C CYS A 263 32.34 -5.58 -12.39
N ALA A 264 33.14 -6.52 -12.91
CA ALA A 264 32.67 -7.65 -13.72
C ALA A 264 32.82 -9.01 -13.00
N VAL A 265 33.23 -9.01 -11.73
CA VAL A 265 33.34 -10.23 -10.93
C VAL A 265 31.93 -10.63 -10.48
N PRO A 266 31.55 -11.93 -10.60
CA PRO A 266 30.23 -12.38 -10.15
C PRO A 266 29.98 -12.01 -8.68
N HIS A 267 28.80 -11.45 -8.41
CA HIS A 267 28.36 -10.99 -7.07
C HIS A 267 29.22 -9.86 -6.48
N GLN A 268 29.95 -9.15 -7.33
CA GLN A 268 30.78 -8.01 -7.00
C GLN A 268 30.65 -6.98 -8.14
N ASN A 269 29.41 -6.65 -8.48
CA ASN A 269 29.07 -5.69 -9.52
C ASN A 269 28.83 -4.29 -8.96
N THR A 270 28.82 -4.10 -7.63
CA THR A 270 28.64 -2.79 -7.02
C THR A 270 29.94 -1.98 -7.11
N CYS A 271 29.94 -0.91 -7.92
CA CYS A 271 31.09 -0.02 -8.05
C CYS A 271 30.93 1.21 -7.19
N THR A 272 31.86 1.41 -6.25
CA THR A 272 31.94 2.61 -5.43
C THR A 272 33.11 3.46 -5.91
N ALA A 273 32.84 4.65 -6.43
CA ALA A 273 33.89 5.55 -6.84
C ALA A 273 34.69 6.07 -5.64
N GLU A 274 36.02 6.05 -5.74
CA GLU A 274 36.97 6.57 -4.76
C GLU A 274 37.76 7.75 -5.37
N PRO A 275 37.25 8.99 -5.33
CA PRO A 275 37.94 10.15 -5.87
C PRO A 275 39.34 10.33 -5.24
N PRO A 276 40.35 10.81 -6.00
CA PRO A 276 40.18 11.45 -7.31
C PRO A 276 40.24 10.51 -8.52
N ASP A 277 40.84 9.31 -8.42
CA ASP A 277 41.16 8.48 -9.60
C ASP A 277 40.84 6.97 -9.41
N GLY A 278 40.16 6.57 -8.33
CA GLY A 278 39.99 5.18 -7.92
C GLY A 278 38.53 4.71 -7.90
N TYR A 279 38.34 3.41 -7.82
CA TYR A 279 37.06 2.77 -7.55
C TYR A 279 37.30 1.51 -6.72
N ALA A 280 36.32 1.14 -5.91
CA ALA A 280 36.22 -0.17 -5.27
C ALA A 280 35.10 -0.96 -5.94
N CYS A 281 35.33 -2.26 -6.12
CA CYS A 281 34.26 -3.19 -6.44
C CYS A 281 33.87 -3.86 -5.14
N ASP A 282 32.70 -3.51 -4.64
CA ASP A 282 32.13 -4.09 -3.44
C ASP A 282 31.31 -5.31 -3.81
N CYS A 283 31.22 -6.25 -2.87
CA CYS A 283 30.28 -7.35 -3.03
C CYS A 283 28.87 -6.79 -3.10
N ASP A 284 28.05 -7.39 -3.96
CA ASP A 284 26.64 -7.02 -4.09
C ASP A 284 25.94 -7.23 -2.74
N LEU A 285 24.83 -6.50 -2.51
CA LEU A 285 24.07 -6.66 -1.28
C LEU A 285 23.74 -8.16 -1.04
N GLY A 286 23.96 -8.62 0.19
CA GLY A 286 23.86 -10.04 0.54
C GLY A 286 25.11 -10.89 0.22
N TYR A 287 26.18 -10.32 -0.31
CA TYR A 287 27.45 -11.02 -0.46
C TYR A 287 28.56 -10.36 0.35
N VAL A 288 29.49 -11.18 0.83
CA VAL A 288 30.69 -10.75 1.55
C VAL A 288 31.94 -11.30 0.88
N ASP A 289 33.07 -10.63 1.08
CA ASP A 289 34.37 -11.07 0.55
C ASP A 289 34.68 -12.49 1.04
N ASP A 290 34.95 -13.41 0.10
CA ASP A 290 35.28 -14.82 0.37
C ASP A 290 36.72 -15.03 0.88
N GLY A 291 37.48 -13.92 1.04
CA GLY A 291 38.88 -13.88 1.42
C GLY A 291 39.83 -14.30 0.30
N ARG A 292 39.34 -14.46 -0.93
CA ARG A 292 40.08 -14.95 -2.11
C ARG A 292 39.92 -14.03 -3.32
N GLY A 293 39.30 -12.85 -3.13
CA GLY A 293 39.05 -11.88 -4.20
C GLY A 293 37.81 -12.21 -5.02
N GLY A 294 36.87 -12.95 -4.46
CA GLY A 294 35.50 -13.08 -4.94
C GLY A 294 34.51 -12.81 -3.81
N CYS A 295 33.23 -12.92 -4.11
CA CYS A 295 32.17 -12.74 -3.14
C CYS A 295 31.45 -14.07 -2.89
N MET A 296 31.17 -14.34 -1.63
CA MET A 296 30.35 -15.47 -1.19
C MET A 296 29.09 -14.95 -0.53
N LEU A 297 28.01 -15.73 -0.57
CA LEU A 297 26.80 -15.44 0.20
C LEU A 297 27.22 -15.17 1.64
N ASP A 298 26.75 -14.07 2.23
CA ASP A 298 27.02 -13.79 3.64
C ASP A 298 26.54 -14.98 4.48
N PRO A 299 27.43 -15.77 5.10
CA PRO A 299 27.00 -16.91 5.91
C PRO A 299 26.52 -16.46 7.31
N ALA A 300 26.65 -15.17 7.63
CA ALA A 300 26.22 -14.53 8.87
C ALA A 300 25.12 -13.46 8.64
N GLY A 301 24.67 -13.32 7.40
CA GLY A 301 23.65 -12.41 6.90
C GLY A 301 22.70 -13.15 5.94
N ASN A 302 21.55 -12.58 5.63
CA ASN A 302 20.57 -13.08 4.66
C ASN A 302 19.81 -14.37 5.03
N ALA A 303 19.31 -14.48 6.26
CA ALA A 303 18.33 -15.50 6.58
C ALA A 303 17.04 -15.35 5.73
N TRP A 304 16.60 -14.12 5.46
CA TRP A 304 15.37 -13.82 4.72
C TRP A 304 15.54 -12.76 3.62
N GLY A 305 14.96 -13.05 2.46
CA GLY A 305 14.63 -12.08 1.41
C GLY A 305 13.11 -11.92 1.33
N VAL A 306 12.63 -10.73 1.68
CA VAL A 306 11.21 -10.35 1.63
C VAL A 306 11.03 -9.44 0.41
N MET A 307 10.34 -9.97 -0.59
CA MET A 307 9.92 -9.24 -1.80
C MET A 307 8.51 -8.72 -1.58
N VAL A 308 8.29 -7.42 -1.74
CA VAL A 308 6.94 -6.84 -1.75
C VAL A 308 6.69 -6.24 -3.13
N TYR A 309 5.71 -6.80 -3.82
CA TYR A 309 5.19 -6.25 -5.08
C TYR A 309 4.00 -5.36 -4.71
N LEU A 310 4.25 -4.06 -4.63
CA LEU A 310 3.36 -3.06 -4.06
C LEU A 310 2.82 -2.20 -5.19
N ASN A 311 1.72 -2.65 -5.79
CA ASN A 311 1.05 -1.95 -6.85
C ASN A 311 0.03 -0.97 -6.26
N ALA A 312 0.42 0.28 -6.06
CA ALA A 312 -0.43 1.35 -5.55
C ALA A 312 -0.90 2.28 -6.69
N ASP A 313 -0.80 1.83 -7.95
CA ASP A 313 -1.35 2.55 -9.10
C ASP A 313 -2.87 2.29 -9.26
N ASN A 314 -3.65 2.72 -8.26
CA ASN A 314 -5.11 2.71 -8.25
C ASN A 314 -5.63 3.48 -7.01
N ASP A 315 -6.89 3.24 -6.62
CA ASP A 315 -7.55 3.89 -5.47
C ASP A 315 -7.00 3.50 -4.09
N LEU A 316 -6.03 2.59 -4.00
CA LEU A 316 -5.30 2.22 -2.78
C LEU A 316 -3.95 2.95 -2.63
N GLU A 317 -3.61 3.91 -3.50
CA GLU A 317 -2.31 4.61 -3.46
C GLU A 317 -1.92 5.09 -2.04
N SER A 318 -2.88 5.68 -1.31
CA SER A 318 -2.63 6.17 0.05
C SER A 318 -2.18 5.06 1.02
N ASP A 319 -2.78 3.89 0.91
CA ASP A 319 -2.52 2.74 1.76
C ASP A 319 -1.17 2.12 1.42
N GLY A 320 -0.79 2.10 0.14
CA GLY A 320 0.54 1.68 -0.28
C GLY A 320 1.67 2.53 0.33
N TYR A 321 1.47 3.84 0.47
CA TYR A 321 2.42 4.70 1.19
C TYR A 321 2.41 4.47 2.71
N ILE A 322 1.26 4.13 3.29
CA ILE A 322 1.16 3.76 4.71
C ILE A 322 1.98 2.50 4.95
N ASP A 323 1.81 1.46 4.15
CA ASP A 323 2.53 0.20 4.31
C ASP A 323 4.03 0.35 4.06
N LEU A 324 4.42 1.17 3.08
CA LEU A 324 5.84 1.51 2.91
C LEU A 324 6.40 2.18 4.17
N LEU A 325 5.66 3.13 4.76
CA LEU A 325 6.07 3.78 6.02
C LEU A 325 6.16 2.78 7.18
N GLU A 326 5.20 1.87 7.31
CA GLU A 326 5.23 0.79 8.29
C GLU A 326 6.46 -0.11 8.14
N MET A 327 6.81 -0.50 6.91
CA MET A 327 8.04 -1.24 6.65
C MET A 327 9.28 -0.46 7.08
N THR A 328 9.34 0.86 6.84
CA THR A 328 10.48 1.69 7.29
C THR A 328 10.57 1.85 8.80
N ALA A 329 9.52 1.56 9.56
CA ALA A 329 9.59 1.57 11.03
C ALA A 329 10.54 0.49 11.57
N VAL A 330 10.71 -0.61 10.82
CA VAL A 330 11.62 -1.72 11.14
C VAL A 330 12.85 -1.70 10.25
N GLY A 331 12.64 -1.67 8.92
CA GLY A 331 13.69 -1.68 7.91
C GLY A 331 14.43 -3.02 7.75
N SER A 332 15.29 -3.08 6.74
CA SER A 332 16.17 -4.23 6.52
C SER A 332 17.28 -4.31 7.56
N THR A 333 17.76 -5.53 7.83
CA THR A 333 18.92 -5.83 8.67
C THR A 333 19.95 -6.63 7.85
N PRO A 334 21.17 -6.88 8.37
CA PRO A 334 22.09 -7.80 7.70
C PRO A 334 21.53 -9.21 7.49
N ASN A 335 20.50 -9.62 8.24
CA ASN A 335 19.90 -10.96 8.13
C ASN A 335 18.55 -10.99 7.40
N VAL A 336 17.92 -9.84 7.16
CA VAL A 336 16.57 -9.74 6.61
C VAL A 336 16.56 -8.58 5.64
N HIS A 337 16.42 -8.87 4.35
CA HIS A 337 16.34 -7.86 3.30
C HIS A 337 14.87 -7.66 2.92
N VAL A 338 14.39 -6.42 2.99
CA VAL A 338 13.04 -6.03 2.54
C VAL A 338 13.20 -5.17 1.30
N VAL A 339 12.72 -5.70 0.18
CA VAL A 339 12.86 -5.10 -1.15
C VAL A 339 11.48 -4.93 -1.76
N VAL A 340 11.18 -3.72 -2.23
CA VAL A 340 9.86 -3.34 -2.71
C VAL A 340 9.97 -2.90 -4.16
N LEU A 341 9.11 -3.40 -5.05
CA LEU A 341 8.75 -2.68 -6.27
C LEU A 341 7.48 -1.92 -5.96
N PHE A 342 7.60 -0.60 -5.89
CA PHE A 342 6.52 0.30 -5.54
C PHE A 342 6.10 1.07 -6.79
N ASP A 343 4.82 1.06 -7.10
CA ASP A 343 4.23 1.87 -8.16
C ASP A 343 3.10 2.73 -7.61
N SER A 344 3.04 3.99 -8.01
CA SER A 344 2.10 4.99 -7.50
C SER A 344 1.22 5.50 -8.62
N ALA A 345 -0.02 5.92 -8.31
CA ALA A 345 -0.95 6.43 -9.32
C ALA A 345 -0.70 7.90 -9.71
N GLU A 346 -0.92 8.83 -8.78
CA GLU A 346 -0.88 10.27 -9.04
C GLU A 346 0.34 10.93 -8.40
N ARG A 347 0.76 10.42 -7.25
CA ARG A 347 1.97 10.89 -6.57
C ARG A 347 3.19 10.49 -7.37
N ASP A 348 4.28 11.20 -7.09
CA ASP A 348 5.58 10.94 -7.72
C ASP A 348 5.56 10.91 -9.26
N GLU A 349 4.53 11.49 -9.90
CA GLU A 349 4.28 11.47 -11.35
C GLU A 349 3.99 10.07 -11.91
N GLY A 350 3.38 9.19 -11.12
CA GLY A 350 3.03 7.84 -11.58
C GLY A 350 4.25 6.93 -11.77
N ARG A 351 5.32 7.16 -10.98
CA ARG A 351 6.62 6.49 -11.19
C ARG A 351 6.77 5.26 -10.31
N SER A 352 7.14 4.15 -10.94
CA SER A 352 7.58 2.93 -10.28
C SER A 352 9.06 3.00 -9.88
N ARG A 353 9.35 2.43 -8.72
CA ARG A 353 10.70 2.41 -8.12
C ARG A 353 11.01 1.07 -7.48
N LYS A 354 12.23 0.58 -7.67
CA LYS A 354 12.79 -0.48 -6.83
C LYS A 354 13.41 0.15 -5.59
N LEU A 355 12.96 -0.28 -4.42
CA LEU A 355 13.32 0.28 -3.13
C LEU A 355 13.97 -0.79 -2.25
N TYR A 356 15.04 -0.41 -1.57
CA TYR A 356 15.55 -1.12 -0.41
C TYR A 356 15.07 -0.42 0.86
N VAL A 357 14.29 -1.12 1.68
CA VAL A 357 13.71 -0.51 2.88
C VAL A 357 14.76 -0.45 3.99
N GLN A 358 14.96 0.72 4.57
CA GLN A 358 15.85 0.97 5.70
C GLN A 358 15.05 1.49 6.91
N ALA A 359 15.63 1.38 8.10
CA ALA A 359 15.00 1.95 9.28
C ALA A 359 14.95 3.48 9.14
N GLY A 360 13.76 4.06 9.11
CA GLY A 360 13.52 5.49 8.95
C GLY A 360 13.53 6.03 7.52
N GLY A 361 13.59 5.18 6.48
CA GLY A 361 13.50 5.62 5.10
C GLY A 361 13.72 4.52 4.06
N VAL A 362 13.79 4.91 2.79
CA VAL A 362 14.06 3.99 1.67
C VAL A 362 15.27 4.43 0.88
N GLU A 363 16.04 3.47 0.39
CA GLU A 363 17.05 3.69 -0.64
C GLU A 363 16.43 3.34 -2.00
N ILE A 364 16.43 4.30 -2.92
CA ILE A 364 15.96 4.08 -4.29
C ILE A 364 17.08 3.39 -5.06
N LEU A 365 16.87 2.13 -5.40
CA LEU A 365 17.82 1.33 -6.16
C LEU A 365 17.70 1.59 -7.66
N GLU A 366 16.48 1.83 -8.14
CA GLU A 366 16.20 2.12 -9.54
C GLU A 366 14.89 2.91 -9.66
N GLU A 367 14.87 4.00 -10.44
CA GLU A 367 13.64 4.64 -10.92
C GLU A 367 13.33 4.13 -12.32
N MET A 368 12.10 3.65 -12.56
CA MET A 368 11.78 2.89 -13.77
C MET A 368 10.79 3.60 -14.71
N GLY A 369 10.31 4.79 -14.34
CA GLY A 369 9.14 5.40 -15.00
C GLY A 369 7.86 4.69 -14.54
N GLU A 370 6.76 4.88 -15.26
CA GLU A 370 5.57 4.03 -15.07
C GLU A 370 5.87 2.60 -15.57
N LEU A 371 5.35 1.61 -14.87
CA LEU A 371 5.34 0.21 -15.27
C LEU A 371 3.92 -0.34 -15.16
N ASP A 372 3.51 -1.12 -16.16
CA ASP A 372 2.32 -1.96 -16.01
C ASP A 372 2.57 -3.09 -14.98
N MET A 373 2.15 -2.85 -13.75
CA MET A 373 2.24 -3.78 -12.63
C MET A 373 1.22 -4.93 -12.73
N ALA A 374 0.25 -4.82 -13.63
CA ALA A 374 -0.68 -5.89 -13.98
C ALA A 374 -0.13 -6.85 -15.07
N ASP A 375 0.98 -6.56 -15.75
CA ASP A 375 1.70 -7.55 -16.58
C ASP A 375 2.48 -8.50 -15.67
N TRP A 376 2.16 -9.80 -15.76
CA TRP A 376 2.87 -10.83 -15.00
C TRP A 376 4.38 -10.87 -15.28
N ARG A 377 4.84 -10.32 -16.41
CA ARG A 377 6.28 -10.17 -16.70
C ARG A 377 6.94 -9.17 -15.77
N THR A 378 6.26 -8.10 -15.38
CA THR A 378 6.77 -7.12 -14.40
C THR A 378 7.02 -7.81 -13.05
N LEU A 379 6.06 -8.61 -12.58
CA LEU A 379 6.24 -9.44 -11.38
C LEU A 379 7.38 -10.47 -11.53
N ALA A 380 7.46 -11.13 -12.68
CA ALA A 380 8.52 -12.10 -12.97
C ALA A 380 9.91 -11.45 -12.94
N ASP A 381 10.07 -10.33 -13.65
CA ASP A 381 11.33 -9.61 -13.79
C ASP A 381 11.76 -9.02 -12.45
N PHE A 382 10.83 -8.49 -11.66
CA PHE A 382 11.09 -8.06 -10.29
C PHE A 382 11.61 -9.20 -9.43
N GLY A 383 10.87 -10.31 -9.32
CA GLY A 383 11.26 -11.41 -8.44
C GLY A 383 12.59 -12.07 -8.88
N VAL A 384 12.81 -12.24 -10.18
CA VAL A 384 14.09 -12.75 -10.73
C VAL A 384 15.25 -11.80 -10.41
N TRP A 385 15.02 -10.49 -10.51
CA TRP A 385 16.01 -9.49 -10.15
C TRP A 385 16.32 -9.52 -8.65
N VAL A 386 15.31 -9.57 -7.75
CA VAL A 386 15.55 -9.62 -6.31
C VAL A 386 16.31 -10.89 -5.91
N VAL A 387 15.93 -12.06 -6.47
CA VAL A 387 16.63 -13.33 -6.20
C VAL A 387 18.13 -13.25 -6.52
N ASN A 388 18.48 -12.53 -7.58
CA ASN A 388 19.87 -12.33 -7.97
C ASN A 388 20.60 -11.27 -7.14
N ALA A 389 19.92 -10.17 -6.83
CA ALA A 389 20.50 -9.02 -6.16
C ALA A 389 20.59 -9.15 -4.63
N PHE A 390 19.73 -9.95 -4.01
CA PHE A 390 19.60 -10.07 -2.54
C PHE A 390 19.50 -11.53 -2.09
N PRO A 391 20.50 -12.37 -2.37
CA PRO A 391 20.39 -13.80 -2.13
C PRO A 391 20.10 -14.11 -0.65
N ALA A 392 19.14 -14.99 -0.38
CA ALA A 392 18.75 -15.36 0.99
C ALA A 392 18.53 -16.85 1.17
N GLU A 393 18.60 -17.30 2.42
CA GLU A 393 18.30 -18.69 2.80
C GLU A 393 16.81 -19.02 2.70
N ARG A 394 15.93 -18.04 2.93
CA ARG A 394 14.47 -18.15 2.88
C ARG A 394 13.86 -16.97 2.13
N TRP A 395 12.76 -17.25 1.43
CA TRP A 395 12.14 -16.28 0.52
C TRP A 395 10.66 -16.11 0.79
N MET A 396 10.26 -14.85 0.96
CA MET A 396 8.86 -14.45 1.04
C MET A 396 8.54 -13.52 -0.13
N LEU A 397 7.45 -13.78 -0.82
CA LEU A 397 6.86 -12.86 -1.80
C LEU A 397 5.50 -12.39 -1.28
N VAL A 398 5.34 -11.09 -1.10
CA VAL A 398 4.08 -10.45 -0.76
C VAL A 398 3.54 -9.76 -2.01
N LEU A 399 2.29 -10.05 -2.33
CA LEU A 399 1.54 -9.49 -3.44
C LEU A 399 0.48 -8.59 -2.81
N TRP A 400 0.74 -7.28 -2.84
CA TRP A 400 -0.10 -6.26 -2.25
C TRP A 400 -0.88 -5.57 -3.37
N ASP A 401 -2.19 -5.43 -3.17
CA ASP A 401 -3.15 -4.58 -3.91
C ASP A 401 -4.58 -5.17 -3.81
N HIS A 402 -5.54 -4.74 -4.65
CA HIS A 402 -6.80 -5.40 -4.91
C HIS A 402 -6.66 -6.88 -5.28
N GLY A 403 -7.70 -7.63 -4.91
CA GLY A 403 -7.86 -9.03 -5.28
C GLY A 403 -9.32 -9.41 -5.50
N THR A 404 -9.56 -10.26 -6.49
CA THR A 404 -10.89 -10.86 -6.74
C THR A 404 -10.88 -12.37 -6.71
N GLY A 405 -9.80 -12.97 -6.19
CA GLY A 405 -9.51 -14.39 -6.28
C GLY A 405 -9.10 -14.76 -7.71
N TRP A 406 -9.95 -15.52 -8.39
CA TRP A 406 -9.70 -15.97 -9.76
C TRP A 406 -10.83 -15.58 -10.75
N LYS A 407 -11.78 -14.71 -10.36
CA LYS A 407 -13.02 -14.44 -11.12
C LYS A 407 -13.29 -12.95 -11.43
N ARG A 408 -14.04 -12.69 -12.51
CA ARG A 408 -14.53 -11.38 -13.02
C ARG A 408 -15.61 -10.75 -12.14
N ARG A 409 -15.53 -9.42 -11.94
CA ARG A 409 -16.46 -8.63 -11.10
C ARG A 409 -17.84 -8.39 -11.75
N SER A 410 -17.97 -8.33 -13.08
CA SER A 410 -19.28 -8.30 -13.75
C SER A 410 -19.22 -8.66 -15.24
N ALA A 411 -20.36 -8.71 -15.92
CA ALA A 411 -20.42 -9.07 -17.33
C ALA A 411 -20.34 -7.90 -18.33
N ASP A 412 -20.47 -6.66 -17.83
CA ASP A 412 -20.51 -5.45 -18.65
C ASP A 412 -19.33 -4.49 -18.35
N ALA A 413 -18.48 -4.81 -17.36
CA ALA A 413 -17.16 -4.20 -17.16
C ALA A 413 -16.09 -5.19 -17.61
N GLU A 414 -15.20 -4.80 -18.53
CA GLU A 414 -13.85 -5.37 -18.56
C GLU A 414 -13.26 -5.08 -17.17
N GLY A 415 -12.81 -6.11 -16.43
CA GLY A 415 -12.46 -5.91 -15.02
C GLY A 415 -12.31 -7.19 -14.17
N VAL A 416 -11.03 -7.49 -13.92
CA VAL A 416 -10.44 -8.14 -12.73
C VAL A 416 -10.68 -9.65 -12.58
N LYS A 417 -9.72 -10.48 -13.05
CA LYS A 417 -9.70 -11.97 -12.88
C LYS A 417 -8.41 -12.42 -12.19
N GLY A 418 -8.12 -11.82 -11.03
CA GLY A 418 -6.83 -11.98 -10.37
C GLY A 418 -6.59 -10.92 -9.30
N PHE A 419 -5.39 -10.39 -9.28
CA PHE A 419 -4.91 -9.39 -8.32
C PHE A 419 -4.02 -8.37 -9.04
N SER A 420 -3.57 -7.33 -8.35
CA SER A 420 -2.70 -6.29 -8.91
C SER A 420 -3.39 -5.53 -10.05
N GLU A 421 -4.47 -4.81 -9.72
CA GLU A 421 -5.16 -3.82 -10.55
C GLU A 421 -4.31 -2.56 -10.75
N ASP A 422 -4.25 -2.09 -11.98
CA ASP A 422 -3.36 -1.01 -12.40
C ASP A 422 -4.15 -0.07 -13.32
N ASP A 423 -4.28 1.19 -12.91
CA ASP A 423 -5.09 2.20 -13.60
C ASP A 423 -4.36 2.87 -14.78
N HIS A 424 -3.03 2.75 -14.88
CA HIS A 424 -2.24 3.28 -15.99
C HIS A 424 -1.66 2.20 -16.93
N GLY A 425 -1.72 0.93 -16.53
CA GLY A 425 -1.33 -0.24 -17.33
C GLY A 425 -2.26 -0.62 -18.49
N GLU A 426 -1.73 -1.41 -19.44
CA GLU A 426 -2.56 -2.03 -20.49
C GLU A 426 -3.24 -3.30 -19.98
N ALA A 427 -2.56 -4.04 -19.11
CA ALA A 427 -3.14 -5.13 -18.35
C ALA A 427 -3.95 -4.55 -17.19
N GLN A 428 -5.14 -5.12 -16.95
CA GLN A 428 -6.02 -4.66 -15.86
C GLN A 428 -5.77 -5.43 -14.56
N THR A 429 -5.19 -6.64 -14.63
CA THR A 429 -4.83 -7.50 -13.48
C THR A 429 -3.92 -8.64 -13.93
N ILE A 430 -3.10 -9.18 -13.02
CA ILE A 430 -2.42 -10.47 -13.19
C ILE A 430 -3.42 -11.62 -13.01
N SER A 431 -3.71 -12.38 -14.06
CA SER A 431 -4.71 -13.45 -14.01
C SER A 431 -4.22 -14.77 -13.43
N VAL A 432 -4.95 -15.28 -12.44
CA VAL A 432 -4.75 -16.65 -11.92
C VAL A 432 -5.27 -17.69 -12.91
N ALA A 433 -6.47 -17.48 -13.47
CA ALA A 433 -7.15 -18.46 -14.31
C ALA A 433 -6.48 -18.68 -15.68
N LYS A 434 -5.86 -17.63 -16.23
CA LYS A 434 -5.12 -17.74 -17.51
C LYS A 434 -3.67 -18.22 -17.34
N GLY A 435 -3.25 -18.50 -16.11
CA GLY A 435 -1.90 -18.98 -15.80
C GLY A 435 -0.82 -17.91 -15.76
N GLU A 436 -1.15 -16.62 -15.87
CA GLU A 436 -0.20 -15.50 -15.84
C GLU A 436 0.54 -15.45 -14.49
N TYR A 437 -0.19 -15.58 -13.38
CA TYR A 437 0.40 -15.72 -12.04
C TYR A 437 1.36 -16.92 -11.93
N ALA A 438 0.96 -18.08 -12.46
CA ALA A 438 1.80 -19.28 -12.45
C ALA A 438 3.06 -19.10 -13.32
N GLN A 439 2.97 -18.34 -14.42
CA GLN A 439 4.13 -18.01 -15.26
C GLN A 439 5.13 -17.12 -14.52
N ALA A 440 4.65 -16.12 -13.77
CA ALA A 440 5.52 -15.27 -12.95
C ALA A 440 6.26 -16.09 -11.88
N LEU A 441 5.53 -16.90 -11.10
CA LEU A 441 6.15 -17.75 -10.07
C LEU A 441 7.10 -18.81 -10.67
N ALA A 442 6.79 -19.34 -11.85
CA ALA A 442 7.67 -20.27 -12.55
C ALA A 442 9.00 -19.62 -12.93
N ALA A 443 9.00 -18.37 -13.36
CA ALA A 443 10.23 -17.65 -13.69
C ALA A 443 11.09 -17.43 -12.44
N ILE A 444 10.48 -16.94 -11.35
CA ILE A 444 11.16 -16.66 -10.09
C ILE A 444 11.79 -17.94 -9.51
N THR A 445 11.01 -19.03 -9.43
CA THR A 445 11.49 -20.30 -8.86
C THR A 445 12.47 -21.05 -9.76
N ALA A 446 12.40 -20.85 -11.08
CA ALA A 446 13.41 -21.36 -12.00
C ALA A 446 14.77 -20.71 -11.76
N GLU A 447 14.79 -19.40 -11.52
CA GLU A 447 16.02 -18.67 -11.16
C GLU A 447 16.54 -19.08 -9.79
N LEU A 448 15.65 -19.15 -8.80
CA LEU A 448 15.99 -19.56 -7.43
C LEU A 448 16.44 -21.03 -7.34
N GLY A 449 16.01 -21.88 -8.28
CA GLY A 449 16.31 -23.32 -8.31
C GLY A 449 15.55 -24.14 -7.26
N ARG A 450 14.59 -23.53 -6.55
CA ARG A 450 13.71 -24.14 -5.55
C ARG A 450 12.44 -23.30 -5.39
N LYS A 451 11.50 -23.80 -4.58
CA LYS A 451 10.29 -23.07 -4.20
C LYS A 451 10.62 -21.88 -3.29
N LEU A 452 9.73 -20.89 -3.32
CA LEU A 452 9.62 -19.86 -2.29
C LEU A 452 9.13 -20.48 -0.98
N ASP A 453 9.57 -19.94 0.16
CA ASP A 453 9.15 -20.44 1.46
C ASP A 453 7.71 -19.98 1.78
N VAL A 454 7.39 -18.72 1.46
CA VAL A 454 6.07 -18.11 1.68
C VAL A 454 5.66 -17.28 0.46
N VAL A 455 4.43 -17.46 0.00
CA VAL A 455 3.73 -16.46 -0.81
C VAL A 455 2.55 -15.93 0.00
N GLY A 456 2.48 -14.61 0.11
CA GLY A 456 1.45 -13.88 0.82
C GLY A 456 0.65 -13.00 -0.12
N PHE A 457 -0.67 -13.03 0.02
CA PHE A 457 -1.55 -12.05 -0.62
C PHE A 457 -2.03 -11.09 0.46
N ASP A 458 -1.51 -9.87 0.42
CA ASP A 458 -2.11 -8.72 1.10
C ASP A 458 -3.13 -8.11 0.12
N ALA A 459 -4.14 -8.94 -0.17
CA ALA A 459 -5.09 -8.72 -1.26
C ALA A 459 -6.37 -9.49 -1.02
N CYS A 460 -7.49 -8.84 -1.35
CA CYS A 460 -8.83 -9.36 -1.12
C CYS A 460 -9.07 -10.74 -1.76
N VAL A 461 -9.71 -11.64 -1.01
CA VAL A 461 -10.42 -12.82 -1.55
C VAL A 461 -9.50 -13.83 -2.28
N MET A 462 -8.22 -13.91 -1.90
CA MET A 462 -7.23 -14.81 -2.49
C MET A 462 -7.19 -16.22 -1.85
N GLY A 463 -7.91 -16.44 -0.76
CA GLY A 463 -8.05 -17.70 -0.02
C GLY A 463 -8.96 -18.72 -0.72
N PHE A 464 -8.62 -19.08 -1.95
CA PHE A 464 -9.27 -20.12 -2.75
C PHE A 464 -8.36 -21.33 -2.94
N TRP A 465 -8.96 -22.53 -3.02
CA TRP A 465 -8.27 -23.74 -3.43
C TRP A 465 -7.62 -23.57 -4.81
N GLU A 466 -8.27 -22.87 -5.73
CA GLU A 466 -7.78 -22.55 -7.06
C GLU A 466 -6.46 -21.77 -7.04
N VAL A 467 -6.37 -20.73 -6.18
CA VAL A 467 -5.15 -19.93 -5.97
C VAL A 467 -4.07 -20.78 -5.30
N ALA A 468 -4.44 -21.58 -4.29
CA ALA A 468 -3.53 -22.51 -3.65
C ALA A 468 -2.97 -23.56 -4.63
N ALA A 469 -3.79 -24.09 -5.54
CA ALA A 469 -3.37 -25.02 -6.57
C ALA A 469 -2.41 -24.38 -7.58
N ALA A 470 -2.63 -23.11 -7.96
CA ALA A 470 -1.72 -22.36 -8.82
C ALA A 470 -0.37 -22.05 -8.12
N THR A 471 -0.39 -21.89 -6.80
CA THR A 471 0.80 -21.55 -5.99
C THR A 471 1.62 -22.78 -5.60
N ALA A 472 0.99 -23.93 -5.38
CA ALA A 472 1.63 -25.14 -4.83
C ALA A 472 2.89 -25.65 -5.55
N PRO A 473 3.04 -25.53 -6.88
CA PRO A 473 4.28 -25.91 -7.54
C PRO A 473 5.48 -25.03 -7.18
N TYR A 474 5.25 -23.83 -6.66
CA TYR A 474 6.24 -22.75 -6.59
C TYR A 474 6.49 -22.23 -5.17
N ALA A 475 5.62 -22.52 -4.20
CA ALA A 475 5.83 -22.15 -2.81
C ALA A 475 5.53 -23.30 -1.83
N ASP A 476 6.07 -23.20 -0.62
CA ASP A 476 5.79 -24.15 0.48
C ASP A 476 4.57 -23.72 1.32
N LEU A 477 4.40 -22.42 1.54
CA LEU A 477 3.24 -21.85 2.26
C LEU A 477 2.52 -20.79 1.43
N LEU A 478 1.19 -20.74 1.57
CA LEU A 478 0.33 -19.64 1.12
C LEU A 478 -0.30 -18.94 2.33
N VAL A 479 -0.26 -17.61 2.39
CA VAL A 479 -1.03 -16.79 3.33
C VAL A 479 -2.04 -15.96 2.53
N ALA A 480 -3.33 -16.13 2.79
CA ALA A 480 -4.38 -15.42 2.04
C ALA A 480 -5.71 -15.36 2.80
N SER A 481 -6.51 -14.32 2.52
CA SER A 481 -7.86 -14.13 3.09
C SER A 481 -8.97 -14.77 2.25
N GLN A 482 -9.94 -15.40 2.89
CA GLN A 482 -11.16 -15.84 2.21
C GLN A 482 -12.15 -14.68 1.96
N ASP A 483 -11.98 -13.53 2.59
CA ASP A 483 -12.90 -12.39 2.47
C ASP A 483 -12.15 -11.14 1.98
N ASN A 484 -12.82 -9.99 1.96
CA ASN A 484 -12.13 -8.72 1.74
C ASN A 484 -11.18 -8.42 2.88
N GLU A 485 -10.03 -7.83 2.59
CA GLU A 485 -9.06 -7.32 3.57
C GLU A 485 -9.37 -5.84 3.92
N PRO A 486 -8.73 -5.25 4.94
CA PRO A 486 -8.69 -3.80 5.09
C PRO A 486 -8.09 -3.14 3.85
N ASP A 487 -8.47 -1.89 3.63
CA ASP A 487 -7.75 -1.04 2.67
C ASP A 487 -6.29 -0.90 3.15
N GLU A 488 -6.07 -0.77 4.47
CA GLU A 488 -4.76 -0.68 5.12
C GLU A 488 -3.96 -2.00 5.15
N GLY A 489 -4.49 -3.11 4.62
CA GLY A 489 -3.74 -4.38 4.49
C GLY A 489 -3.15 -4.97 5.78
N TRP A 490 -1.92 -5.48 5.67
CA TRP A 490 -1.19 -6.10 6.78
C TRP A 490 -0.37 -5.09 7.57
N ARG A 491 -0.29 -5.25 8.90
CA ARG A 491 0.55 -4.41 9.77
C ARG A 491 2.04 -4.76 9.66
N TYR A 492 2.74 -4.21 8.66
CA TYR A 492 4.15 -4.51 8.35
C TYR A 492 5.09 -4.19 9.50
N ASP A 493 4.85 -3.09 10.22
CA ASP A 493 5.65 -2.72 11.39
C ASP A 493 5.58 -3.77 12.51
N LEU A 494 4.43 -4.44 12.66
CA LEU A 494 4.20 -5.42 13.72
C LEU A 494 4.74 -6.81 13.40
N TRP A 495 4.63 -7.28 12.16
CA TRP A 495 5.10 -8.63 11.80
C TRP A 495 6.57 -8.66 11.37
N LEU A 496 7.12 -7.56 10.82
CA LEU A 496 8.54 -7.49 10.46
C LEU A 496 9.44 -7.34 11.70
N ASP A 497 9.03 -6.63 12.77
CA ASP A 497 9.86 -6.45 13.97
C ASP A 497 10.35 -7.77 14.59
N PRO A 498 9.49 -8.79 14.85
CA PRO A 498 9.97 -10.07 15.35
C PRO A 498 10.87 -10.78 14.34
N LEU A 499 10.64 -10.65 13.02
CA LEU A 499 11.49 -11.24 11.98
C LEU A 499 12.89 -10.63 11.95
N ALA A 500 12.99 -9.31 12.05
CA ALA A 500 14.26 -8.60 12.14
C ALA A 500 15.05 -8.98 13.40
N ARG A 501 14.37 -9.25 14.53
CA ARG A 501 15.01 -9.65 15.79
C ARG A 501 15.38 -11.12 15.85
N GLU A 502 14.57 -11.98 15.24
CA GLU A 502 14.72 -13.43 15.21
C GLU A 502 14.77 -13.95 13.76
N PRO A 503 15.85 -13.64 13.02
CA PRO A 503 15.92 -13.93 11.58
C PRO A 503 15.90 -15.43 11.25
N MET A 504 16.12 -16.31 12.22
CA MET A 504 16.02 -17.76 12.04
C MET A 504 14.59 -18.30 12.18
N MET A 505 13.57 -17.42 12.24
CA MET A 505 12.17 -17.85 12.30
C MET A 505 11.82 -18.79 11.15
N GLU A 506 11.06 -19.83 11.47
CA GLU A 506 10.53 -20.74 10.47
C GLU A 506 9.41 -20.04 9.67
N PRO A 507 9.24 -20.35 8.38
CA PRO A 507 8.20 -19.79 7.52
C PRO A 507 6.79 -19.86 8.13
N SER A 508 6.47 -20.95 8.84
CA SER A 508 5.19 -21.09 9.52
C SER A 508 5.00 -20.12 10.69
N ASP A 509 6.09 -19.74 11.37
CA ASP A 509 6.05 -18.78 12.47
C ASP A 509 5.94 -17.34 11.96
N VAL A 510 6.59 -17.02 10.83
CA VAL A 510 6.38 -15.76 10.10
C VAL A 510 4.93 -15.63 9.64
N ALA A 511 4.39 -16.65 8.97
CA ALA A 511 2.99 -16.69 8.54
C ALA A 511 2.00 -16.55 9.71
N ARG A 512 2.25 -17.22 10.84
CA ARG A 512 1.44 -17.04 12.05
C ARG A 512 1.51 -15.62 12.58
N THR A 513 2.69 -15.00 12.59
CA THR A 513 2.86 -13.64 13.12
C THR A 513 2.04 -12.65 12.30
N ILE A 514 2.09 -12.73 10.97
CA ILE A 514 1.25 -11.93 10.06
C ILE A 514 -0.24 -12.10 10.41
N ILE A 515 -0.70 -13.34 10.58
CA ILE A 515 -2.10 -13.63 10.89
C ILE A 515 -2.50 -13.12 12.28
N ASP A 516 -1.63 -13.24 13.28
CA ASP A 516 -1.91 -12.78 14.63
C ASP A 516 -1.95 -11.25 14.74
N THR A 517 -1.06 -10.53 14.03
CA THR A 517 -1.06 -9.07 14.02
C THR A 517 -2.26 -8.53 13.25
N TYR A 518 -2.56 -9.11 12.07
CA TYR A 518 -3.75 -8.78 11.30
C TYR A 518 -5.05 -8.98 12.11
N ALA A 519 -5.21 -10.13 12.76
CA ALA A 519 -6.37 -10.39 13.62
C ALA A 519 -6.42 -9.50 14.88
N GLY A 520 -5.27 -8.92 15.28
CA GLY A 520 -5.12 -8.03 16.43
C GLY A 520 -5.74 -6.64 16.24
N GLU A 521 -5.86 -6.17 14.99
CA GLU A 521 -6.43 -4.86 14.63
C GLU A 521 -7.94 -4.78 14.87
N GLY A 522 -8.57 -5.94 15.10
CA GLY A 522 -9.94 -6.05 15.61
C GLY A 522 -10.90 -6.70 14.62
N PRO A 523 -12.22 -6.51 14.80
CA PRO A 523 -13.23 -7.19 14.01
C PRO A 523 -13.47 -6.51 12.65
N ARG A 524 -12.87 -5.34 12.46
CA ARG A 524 -12.70 -4.76 11.14
C ARG A 524 -11.62 -5.65 10.54
N TYR A 525 -12.05 -6.48 9.60
CA TYR A 525 -11.23 -7.20 8.65
C TYR A 525 -10.96 -8.70 8.91
N PRO A 526 -11.41 -9.59 8.01
CA PRO A 526 -11.90 -10.92 8.37
C PRO A 526 -11.17 -12.04 7.61
N THR A 527 -10.91 -13.14 8.30
CA THR A 527 -10.32 -14.38 7.76
C THR A 527 -8.89 -14.21 7.22
N LEU A 528 -7.90 -14.80 7.87
CA LEU A 528 -6.58 -14.98 7.28
C LEU A 528 -6.05 -16.36 7.68
N ALA A 529 -5.54 -17.09 6.70
CA ALA A 529 -5.07 -18.45 6.91
C ALA A 529 -3.75 -18.72 6.22
N SER A 530 -2.93 -19.56 6.86
CA SER A 530 -1.71 -20.11 6.28
C SER A 530 -1.95 -21.57 5.86
N ILE A 531 -1.68 -21.88 4.60
CA ILE A 531 -1.92 -23.19 3.98
C ILE A 531 -0.58 -23.88 3.69
N ASP A 532 -0.44 -25.12 4.14
CA ASP A 532 0.66 -26.02 3.77
C ASP A 532 0.44 -26.55 2.34
N LEU A 533 1.23 -26.02 1.40
CA LEU A 533 1.12 -26.36 0.00
C LEU A 533 1.66 -27.76 -0.33
N ALA A 534 2.40 -28.41 0.59
CA ALA A 534 2.77 -29.81 0.42
C ALA A 534 1.56 -30.76 0.49
N GLN A 535 0.45 -30.31 1.09
CA GLN A 535 -0.78 -31.08 1.24
C GLN A 535 -1.78 -30.86 0.09
N LEU A 536 -1.49 -29.94 -0.85
CA LEU A 536 -2.45 -29.55 -1.88
C LEU A 536 -2.78 -30.68 -2.88
N ASP A 537 -1.86 -31.63 -3.11
CA ASP A 537 -2.14 -32.84 -3.89
C ASP A 537 -3.22 -33.71 -3.21
N ALA A 538 -3.16 -33.85 -1.88
CA ALA A 538 -4.14 -34.62 -1.12
C ALA A 538 -5.51 -33.91 -1.08
N VAL A 539 -5.51 -32.58 -0.93
CA VAL A 539 -6.73 -31.75 -1.02
C VAL A 539 -7.37 -31.91 -2.40
N SER A 540 -6.60 -31.73 -3.47
CA SER A 540 -7.08 -31.82 -4.85
C SER A 540 -7.62 -33.21 -5.18
N ALA A 541 -6.95 -34.27 -4.73
CA ALA A 541 -7.44 -35.65 -4.88
C ALA A 541 -8.75 -35.90 -4.10
N ALA A 542 -8.92 -35.30 -2.92
CA ALA A 542 -10.15 -35.43 -2.14
C ALA A 542 -11.32 -34.64 -2.77
N ILE A 543 -11.05 -33.45 -3.34
CA ILE A 543 -12.02 -32.68 -4.11
C ILE A 543 -12.44 -33.45 -5.37
N ASP A 544 -11.50 -34.04 -6.10
CA ASP A 544 -11.79 -34.88 -7.27
C ASP A 544 -12.67 -36.09 -6.91
N ALA A 545 -12.37 -36.77 -5.80
CA ALA A 545 -13.17 -37.88 -5.30
C ALA A 545 -14.58 -37.44 -4.86
N LEU A 546 -14.71 -36.26 -4.25
CA LEU A 546 -16.00 -35.67 -3.90
C LEU A 546 -16.81 -35.33 -5.15
N ALA A 547 -16.19 -34.70 -6.15
CA ALA A 547 -16.81 -34.35 -7.42
C ALA A 547 -17.33 -35.60 -8.14
N GLU A 548 -16.56 -36.70 -8.17
CA GLU A 548 -17.01 -37.98 -8.73
C GLU A 548 -18.32 -38.46 -8.11
N ARG A 549 -18.42 -38.41 -6.77
CA ARG A 549 -19.61 -38.87 -6.05
C ARG A 549 -20.78 -37.92 -6.27
N LEU A 550 -20.55 -36.62 -6.36
CA LEU A 550 -21.59 -35.67 -6.70
C LEU A 550 -22.15 -35.94 -8.11
N ILE A 551 -21.29 -36.13 -9.12
CA ILE A 551 -21.69 -36.49 -10.49
C ILE A 551 -22.49 -37.80 -10.52
N ALA A 552 -22.10 -38.79 -9.70
CA ALA A 552 -22.80 -40.06 -9.61
C ALA A 552 -24.21 -39.97 -8.96
N HIS A 553 -24.52 -38.87 -8.28
CA HIS A 553 -25.77 -38.66 -7.54
C HIS A 553 -26.55 -37.40 -7.98
N PRO A 554 -26.95 -37.27 -9.26
CA PRO A 554 -27.70 -36.10 -9.72
C PRO A 554 -29.07 -35.95 -9.05
N GLU A 555 -29.62 -37.02 -8.47
CA GLU A 555 -30.88 -37.00 -7.73
C GLU A 555 -30.81 -36.15 -6.45
N VAL A 556 -29.63 -35.91 -5.88
CA VAL A 556 -29.47 -35.09 -4.66
C VAL A 556 -29.13 -33.63 -4.93
N PHE A 557 -29.02 -33.19 -6.18
CA PHE A 557 -28.59 -31.81 -6.52
C PHE A 557 -29.44 -30.70 -5.88
N VAL A 558 -30.74 -30.93 -5.66
CA VAL A 558 -31.60 -29.95 -4.94
C VAL A 558 -31.20 -29.84 -3.47
N ALA A 559 -30.84 -30.96 -2.84
CA ALA A 559 -30.36 -30.98 -1.47
C ALA A 559 -28.95 -30.40 -1.38
N VAL A 560 -28.06 -30.70 -2.35
CA VAL A 560 -26.74 -30.08 -2.48
C VAL A 560 -26.84 -28.55 -2.60
N GLU A 561 -27.75 -28.01 -3.42
CA GLU A 561 -27.97 -26.55 -3.49
C GLU A 561 -28.45 -25.97 -2.15
N THR A 562 -29.23 -26.73 -1.39
CA THR A 562 -29.68 -26.30 -0.05
C THR A 562 -28.50 -26.21 0.91
N LEU A 563 -27.61 -27.22 0.90
CA LEU A 563 -26.40 -27.22 1.72
C LEU A 563 -25.43 -26.13 1.29
N ARG A 564 -25.19 -25.96 -0.02
CA ARG A 564 -24.38 -24.88 -0.58
C ARG A 564 -24.85 -23.50 -0.12
N LYS A 565 -26.17 -23.24 -0.08
CA LYS A 565 -26.72 -21.98 0.46
C LYS A 565 -26.55 -21.82 1.96
N ALA A 566 -26.46 -22.93 2.70
CA ALA A 566 -26.25 -22.93 4.14
C ALA A 566 -24.77 -22.82 4.52
N SER A 567 -23.86 -23.12 3.60
CA SER A 567 -22.43 -23.00 3.79
C SER A 567 -21.96 -21.55 3.91
N GLN A 568 -20.89 -21.36 4.68
CA GLN A 568 -20.20 -20.09 4.82
C GLN A 568 -19.87 -19.50 3.44
N LEU A 569 -20.18 -18.22 3.28
CA LEU A 569 -19.90 -17.41 2.10
C LEU A 569 -19.18 -16.13 2.53
N PHE A 570 -18.56 -15.44 1.58
CA PHE A 570 -17.77 -14.23 1.81
C PHE A 570 -18.17 -13.15 0.81
N ALA A 571 -17.29 -12.19 0.51
CA ALA A 571 -17.49 -11.11 -0.46
C ALA A 571 -18.16 -11.58 -1.76
N ASN A 572 -17.72 -12.70 -2.34
CA ASN A 572 -18.28 -13.25 -3.57
C ASN A 572 -19.50 -14.18 -3.32
N ARG A 573 -20.56 -13.61 -2.74
CA ARG A 573 -21.74 -14.32 -2.20
C ARG A 573 -22.41 -15.33 -3.13
N ASP A 574 -22.37 -15.11 -4.44
CA ASP A 574 -23.08 -15.95 -5.41
C ASP A 574 -22.42 -17.31 -5.64
N PHE A 575 -21.10 -17.38 -5.52
CA PHE A 575 -20.33 -18.55 -5.93
C PHE A 575 -19.23 -18.96 -4.96
N GLN A 576 -18.74 -18.09 -4.09
CA GLN A 576 -17.68 -18.44 -3.16
C GLN A 576 -18.23 -19.16 -1.93
N ARG A 577 -17.76 -20.38 -1.67
CA ARG A 577 -18.12 -21.14 -0.47
C ARG A 577 -16.89 -21.67 0.22
N ASP A 578 -16.91 -21.67 1.55
CA ASP A 578 -15.93 -22.40 2.33
C ASP A 578 -16.04 -23.90 2.02
N LEU A 579 -14.92 -24.50 1.59
CA LEU A 579 -14.88 -25.87 1.11
C LEU A 579 -15.08 -26.88 2.25
N ALA A 580 -14.46 -26.65 3.41
CA ALA A 580 -14.57 -27.55 4.55
C ALA A 580 -15.95 -27.47 5.21
N ASP A 581 -16.56 -26.28 5.30
CA ASP A 581 -17.92 -26.11 5.82
C ASP A 581 -18.95 -26.78 4.90
N PHE A 582 -18.85 -26.61 3.59
CA PHE A 582 -19.71 -27.32 2.64
C PHE A 582 -19.55 -28.84 2.74
N ALA A 583 -18.32 -29.33 2.69
CA ALA A 583 -18.04 -30.76 2.74
C ALA A 583 -18.48 -31.38 4.09
N GLY A 584 -18.30 -30.66 5.21
CA GLY A 584 -18.78 -31.07 6.52
C GLY A 584 -20.31 -31.19 6.60
N ARG A 585 -21.03 -30.17 6.11
CA ARG A 585 -22.50 -30.20 6.06
C ARG A 585 -23.04 -31.35 5.20
N LEU A 586 -22.39 -31.63 4.06
CA LEU A 586 -22.72 -32.77 3.22
C LEU A 586 -22.46 -34.11 3.91
N ALA A 587 -21.34 -34.23 4.63
CA ALA A 587 -20.97 -35.43 5.37
C ALA A 587 -21.93 -35.76 6.53
N ASP A 588 -22.45 -34.72 7.19
CA ASP A 588 -23.31 -34.84 8.38
C ASP A 588 -24.80 -35.03 8.04
N ASP A 589 -25.22 -34.77 6.79
CA ASP A 589 -26.60 -34.98 6.36
C ASP A 589 -26.90 -36.46 6.08
N GLU A 590 -27.50 -37.16 7.04
CA GLU A 590 -27.86 -38.59 6.93
C GLU A 590 -28.80 -38.93 5.75
N THR A 591 -29.43 -37.93 5.12
CA THR A 591 -30.25 -38.15 3.92
C THR A 591 -29.41 -38.34 2.65
N MET A 592 -28.12 -37.98 2.71
CA MET A 592 -27.18 -38.14 1.60
C MET A 592 -26.68 -39.60 1.48
N PRO A 593 -26.42 -40.07 0.25
CA PRO A 593 -25.78 -41.36 -0.01
C PRO A 593 -24.49 -41.53 0.79
N LYS A 594 -24.29 -42.72 1.38
CA LYS A 594 -23.18 -42.96 2.31
C LYS A 594 -21.82 -42.70 1.68
N ASP A 595 -21.61 -43.16 0.45
CA ASP A 595 -20.37 -42.97 -0.30
C ASP A 595 -20.10 -41.49 -0.64
N LEU A 596 -21.16 -40.70 -0.89
CA LEU A 596 -21.04 -39.24 -1.02
C LEU A 596 -20.63 -38.59 0.31
N ARG A 597 -21.25 -38.99 1.44
CA ARG A 597 -20.88 -38.48 2.76
C ARG A 597 -19.44 -38.83 3.15
N ASP A 598 -19.02 -40.07 2.88
CA ASP A 598 -17.66 -40.54 3.19
C ASP A 598 -16.62 -39.75 2.36
N ALA A 599 -16.91 -39.45 1.08
CA ALA A 599 -16.05 -38.61 0.25
C ALA A 599 -16.01 -37.15 0.74
N ALA A 600 -17.15 -36.59 1.17
CA ALA A 600 -17.20 -35.24 1.72
C ALA A 600 -16.47 -35.10 3.06
N ALA A 601 -16.58 -36.11 3.94
CA ALA A 601 -15.80 -36.15 5.17
C ALA A 601 -14.29 -36.16 4.87
N THR A 602 -13.87 -36.92 3.85
CA THR A 602 -12.47 -36.98 3.40
C THR A 602 -12.01 -35.62 2.85
N ALA A 603 -12.82 -34.94 2.05
CA ALA A 603 -12.51 -33.60 1.53
C ALA A 603 -12.40 -32.56 2.65
N ARG A 604 -13.34 -32.54 3.60
CA ARG A 604 -13.27 -31.68 4.80
C ARG A 604 -11.97 -31.92 5.56
N ASP A 605 -11.67 -33.18 5.87
CA ASP A 605 -10.50 -33.53 6.68
C ASP A 605 -9.18 -33.20 5.97
N ALA A 606 -9.12 -33.33 4.63
CA ALA A 606 -7.97 -32.94 3.84
C ALA A 606 -7.73 -31.42 3.88
N VAL A 607 -8.79 -30.60 3.73
CA VAL A 607 -8.69 -29.14 3.82
C VAL A 607 -8.22 -28.71 5.21
N LEU A 608 -8.84 -29.25 6.27
CA LEU A 608 -8.46 -28.93 7.65
C LEU A 608 -7.03 -29.38 7.99
N ALA A 609 -6.50 -30.40 7.32
CA ALA A 609 -5.12 -30.83 7.48
C ALA A 609 -4.11 -29.96 6.73
N ALA A 610 -4.52 -29.31 5.63
CA ALA A 610 -3.68 -28.38 4.89
C ALA A 610 -3.62 -26.99 5.55
N VAL A 611 -4.64 -26.59 6.29
CA VAL A 611 -4.68 -25.28 6.97
C VAL A 611 -3.88 -25.36 8.28
N LEU A 612 -2.67 -24.77 8.29
CA LEU A 612 -1.77 -24.78 9.45
C LEU A 612 -2.24 -23.84 10.56
N TYR A 613 -2.72 -22.67 10.16
CA TYR A 613 -3.19 -21.63 11.07
C TYR A 613 -4.28 -20.82 10.37
N ASN A 614 -5.31 -20.45 11.13
CA ASN A 614 -6.48 -19.75 10.61
C ASN A 614 -7.06 -18.89 11.72
N GLN A 615 -7.25 -17.60 11.43
CA GLN A 615 -8.00 -16.67 12.25
C GLN A 615 -9.20 -16.19 11.45
N ALA A 616 -10.36 -16.11 12.09
CA ALA A 616 -11.58 -15.60 11.49
C ALA A 616 -12.38 -14.86 12.54
N VAL A 617 -13.03 -13.76 12.14
CA VAL A 617 -13.93 -13.04 13.04
C VAL A 617 -15.10 -13.93 13.44
N ALA A 618 -15.65 -13.72 14.64
CA ALA A 618 -16.74 -14.53 15.17
C ALA A 618 -18.01 -14.54 14.29
N ALA A 619 -18.17 -13.55 13.41
CA ALA A 619 -19.25 -13.49 12.42
C ALA A 619 -19.13 -14.55 11.31
N TRP A 620 -17.94 -15.14 11.13
CA TRP A 620 -17.63 -16.16 10.13
C TRP A 620 -17.30 -17.53 10.78
N PRO A 621 -18.25 -18.15 11.50
CA PRO A 621 -17.99 -19.38 12.26
C PRO A 621 -17.69 -20.61 11.40
N GLY A 622 -17.90 -20.52 10.08
CA GLY A 622 -17.57 -21.58 9.12
C GLY A 622 -16.41 -21.23 8.19
N ALA A 623 -15.55 -20.27 8.55
CA ALA A 623 -14.35 -19.93 7.80
C ALA A 623 -13.19 -20.82 8.24
N TYR A 624 -12.79 -21.75 7.36
CA TYR A 624 -11.77 -22.76 7.61
C TYR A 624 -10.51 -22.56 6.77
N GLY A 625 -10.36 -21.43 6.09
CA GLY A 625 -9.13 -20.99 5.43
C GLY A 625 -9.08 -21.21 3.92
N LEU A 626 -9.93 -22.07 3.34
CA LEU A 626 -9.99 -22.29 1.89
C LEU A 626 -11.42 -22.29 1.34
N SER A 627 -11.65 -21.36 0.41
CA SER A 627 -12.86 -21.31 -0.41
C SER A 627 -12.72 -22.17 -1.67
N VAL A 628 -13.84 -22.44 -2.32
CA VAL A 628 -13.91 -23.06 -3.65
C VAL A 628 -14.90 -22.30 -4.54
N TYR A 629 -14.66 -22.31 -5.85
CA TYR A 629 -15.69 -21.89 -6.79
C TYR A 629 -16.88 -22.84 -6.78
N PHE A 630 -18.03 -22.35 -6.34
CA PHE A 630 -19.26 -23.13 -6.33
C PHE A 630 -20.50 -22.28 -6.65
N PRO A 631 -20.70 -21.94 -7.95
CA PRO A 631 -21.88 -21.22 -8.41
C PRO A 631 -23.15 -22.02 -8.13
N GLY A 632 -24.25 -21.31 -7.88
CA GLY A 632 -25.54 -21.94 -7.58
C GLY A 632 -26.16 -22.69 -8.75
N ARG A 633 -27.11 -23.58 -8.43
CA ARG A 633 -27.94 -24.23 -9.44
C ARG A 633 -28.62 -23.17 -10.32
N SER A 634 -28.58 -23.37 -11.63
CA SER A 634 -29.07 -22.46 -12.67
C SER A 634 -28.32 -21.13 -12.81
N ALA A 635 -27.18 -20.96 -12.13
CA ALA A 635 -26.23 -19.89 -12.41
C ALA A 635 -25.39 -20.21 -13.65
N TRP A 636 -24.69 -19.20 -14.15
CA TRP A 636 -23.71 -19.35 -15.23
C TRP A 636 -22.39 -19.87 -14.64
N THR A 637 -21.76 -20.82 -15.32
CA THR A 637 -20.37 -21.18 -15.05
C THR A 637 -19.47 -20.22 -15.83
N ASP A 638 -18.51 -19.58 -15.16
CA ASP A 638 -17.54 -18.66 -15.80
C ASP A 638 -16.62 -19.47 -16.72
N SER A 639 -16.59 -19.11 -18.00
CA SER A 639 -15.76 -19.81 -18.98
C SER A 639 -14.26 -19.80 -18.68
N ALA A 640 -13.74 -18.81 -17.94
CA ALA A 640 -12.33 -18.82 -17.53
C ALA A 640 -12.00 -19.88 -16.48
N TYR A 641 -12.99 -20.41 -15.75
CA TYR A 641 -12.73 -21.55 -14.87
C TYR A 641 -12.30 -22.80 -15.65
N LEU A 642 -12.65 -22.85 -16.93
CA LEU A 642 -12.37 -23.94 -17.87
C LEU A 642 -11.22 -23.61 -18.83
N ASP A 643 -10.45 -22.55 -18.57
CA ASP A 643 -9.29 -22.17 -19.38
C ASP A 643 -8.21 -23.26 -19.31
N GLU A 644 -7.69 -23.72 -20.43
CA GLU A 644 -6.74 -24.84 -20.48
C GLU A 644 -5.46 -24.63 -19.66
N ASN A 645 -5.14 -23.39 -19.29
CA ASN A 645 -3.98 -23.03 -18.48
C ASN A 645 -4.28 -22.99 -16.96
N ALA A 646 -5.54 -23.16 -16.55
CA ALA A 646 -5.93 -23.15 -15.15
C ALA A 646 -5.39 -24.39 -14.40
N ALA A 647 -4.72 -24.16 -13.27
CA ALA A 647 -4.02 -25.20 -12.52
C ALA A 647 -4.94 -26.31 -11.94
N TRP A 648 -6.24 -26.05 -11.80
CA TRP A 648 -7.21 -26.93 -11.14
C TRP A 648 -8.00 -27.86 -12.08
N ILE A 649 -7.88 -27.72 -13.40
CA ILE A 649 -8.65 -28.53 -14.38
C ILE A 649 -8.36 -30.03 -14.30
N ALA A 650 -7.26 -30.44 -13.65
CA ALA A 650 -6.97 -31.85 -13.43
C ALA A 650 -7.98 -32.56 -12.50
N ALA A 651 -8.79 -31.82 -11.74
CA ALA A 651 -9.82 -32.37 -10.87
C ALA A 651 -11.20 -32.26 -11.51
N ARG A 652 -12.05 -33.28 -11.33
CA ARG A 652 -13.43 -33.33 -11.87
C ARG A 652 -14.42 -32.34 -11.27
N TRP A 653 -13.95 -31.34 -10.52
CA TRP A 653 -14.81 -30.34 -9.92
C TRP A 653 -15.52 -29.50 -10.99
N ASP A 654 -14.82 -29.16 -12.06
CA ASP A 654 -15.36 -28.48 -13.24
C ASP A 654 -16.46 -29.30 -13.95
N ASP A 655 -16.23 -30.60 -14.16
CA ASP A 655 -17.22 -31.55 -14.69
C ASP A 655 -18.49 -31.55 -13.82
N PHE A 656 -18.31 -31.60 -12.50
CA PHE A 656 -19.41 -31.50 -11.54
C PHE A 656 -20.15 -30.17 -11.68
N LEU A 657 -19.45 -29.04 -11.76
CA LEU A 657 -20.06 -27.73 -11.89
C LEU A 657 -20.91 -27.63 -13.17
N LEU A 658 -20.42 -28.15 -14.30
CA LEU A 658 -21.16 -28.17 -15.57
C LEU A 658 -22.47 -28.97 -15.46
N ASP A 659 -22.45 -30.12 -14.79
CA ASP A 659 -23.64 -30.95 -14.56
C ASP A 659 -24.61 -30.34 -13.54
N PHE A 660 -24.07 -29.69 -12.51
CA PHE A 660 -24.82 -29.14 -11.39
C PHE A 660 -25.56 -27.86 -11.77
N THR A 661 -24.87 -26.89 -12.40
CA THR A 661 -25.45 -25.58 -12.67
C THR A 661 -26.55 -25.67 -13.72
N LYS A 662 -26.40 -26.45 -14.79
CA LYS A 662 -27.34 -26.51 -15.93
C LYS A 662 -27.70 -25.14 -16.53
N GLY A 663 -26.93 -24.09 -16.22
CA GLY A 663 -27.04 -22.77 -16.83
C GLY A 663 -26.21 -22.70 -18.12
N PRO A 664 -26.40 -21.70 -18.98
CA PRO A 664 -25.53 -21.55 -20.14
C PRO A 664 -24.14 -21.07 -19.70
N MET A 665 -23.11 -21.26 -20.54
CA MET A 665 -21.75 -20.72 -20.29
C MET A 665 -21.73 -19.21 -20.58
N ARG A 666 -21.00 -18.43 -19.78
CA ARG A 666 -20.83 -16.98 -19.99
C ARG A 666 -19.38 -16.57 -20.15
#